data_AF-A0A8B6EPN4-F1
#
_entry.id   AF-A0A8B6EPN4-F1
#
_cell.length_a   1.000
_cell.length_b   1.000
_cell.length_c   1.000
_cell.angle_alpha   90.00
_cell.angle_beta   90.00
_cell.angle_gamma   90.00
#
_symmetry.space_group_name_H-M   'P 1'
#
loop_
_entity.id
_entity.type
_entity.pdbx_description
1 polymer ?
#
loop_
_entity_poly.entity_id
_entity_poly.type
_entity_poly.pdbx_seq_one_letter_code
_entity_poly.pdbx_strand_id
1 'polypeptide(L)'
;FSLSSWKSSVGIDPSQSLTVVEIRKLEEILGIAPFLLDSPCQRYNWPYSPPINGWRSDCSQEIHNLPSLLSNMNCYIDQSCTAVHCCIDVNELGKSLEIGVKIDPCDFRLTVRIEKLSFDVTLYDYEWGSQKVLDLYGVMQISFIIENLYEEKLYLISLNASVNFDARSEPVYNVIMKNNLLPKAVCDWTSDFYIANFSLTDWLERKHYTIVDALPSNILYQLYEETNIGHYFLDNQCSRSNSSWTKGAHYSFSLQGIVRVEYSIEDLYTERYYLVNIRIRFCYESTESQCEEKYTILQNMKLPKQQCDWSSGFSIPGFSLESWYHQHSMAPGSQLQDWMISELLNDLGISSYLHVKQCSRHSSPFYPSNLGWNKGCTNSINLPQIPEPTTCYLDTSCTRVECCADVDFIPYSFNTYLHIDPCKQIITVGTERLHRNISFSDYQWGKQEELWLAGVLHLSFEIDDFSGESKYLVSLNMSICFESNKSCHVSTQILSNTWLTKALCAWDNNYYISNFSLTNWLEKENMSLPLPDYGQLLLFEDTGIAPYLQDNQCGEDILKFKHSIFTNACPLNVSDIELVEIPCHLSALCTGIECCVHSNKLNRDFHTRVLVDPCSYVVTVGIDNFVYNTSITEFSFGEVQQFSLAGIANIELIIYYLEKEHSYLVSKNISICTESQDTCEQNYVILENMMLPILQCSNNDGFIKEDFSLERWRNESGFSSNDSLTSVDVSELFEYIGLSYYLLSTRCNRSSDPYIPSVKGWNSLCINNEDLTNLTGPVSCNLDSICNKISCCVDVENLDRTIEISLSIDHCNSKLTLQLERLSIDVSLVDYKWGTQLEHGLVGVVNTETTIYNLAAENNYMVYMTVLVCLESNDTCAVDEVILDGVKFSKGVCDRSMENEFSLAAWLDEKGLPKSIESLPVWAEVQLKQELNIDKFLKPESCSHTLASSNGQKNTFGLFGIVKLEYILDKDSPETFSLHLDINVCFEPDNKCELEIEIYNETTVNRQHCDQAPGFLNSSFSLNSWLSDKSININSIDDATASDLITELGLSDYLGWSNKCNIYNPPFNGSIDGWSN
;
A
#
# COMPACT_ATOMS: atom_id res chain seq x y z
N PHE A 1 -21.67 -68.44 34.71
CA PHE A 1 -20.54 -69.35 34.98
C PHE A 1 -19.74 -68.79 36.16
N SER A 2 -19.09 -69.64 36.97
CA SER A 2 -18.13 -69.18 38.00
C SER A 2 -16.94 -70.15 38.06
N LEU A 3 -15.72 -69.64 38.00
CA LEU A 3 -14.52 -70.47 37.87
C LEU A 3 -14.30 -71.33 39.12
N SER A 4 -14.46 -70.75 40.31
CA SER A 4 -14.31 -71.44 41.59
C SER A 4 -15.37 -72.54 41.79
N SER A 5 -16.61 -72.25 41.39
CA SER A 5 -17.72 -73.20 41.45
C SER A 5 -17.54 -74.33 40.42
N TRP A 6 -17.07 -74.00 39.22
CA TRP A 6 -16.79 -74.96 38.17
C TRP A 6 -15.65 -75.90 38.56
N LYS A 7 -14.51 -75.37 39.04
CA LYS A 7 -13.38 -76.18 39.56
C LYS A 7 -13.86 -77.20 40.60
N SER A 8 -14.65 -76.75 41.56
CA SER A 8 -15.24 -77.62 42.59
C SER A 8 -16.15 -78.71 42.01
N SER A 9 -16.94 -78.39 40.97
CA SER A 9 -17.85 -79.34 40.33
C SER A 9 -17.15 -80.44 39.53
N VAL A 10 -15.91 -80.20 39.08
CA VAL A 10 -15.09 -81.18 38.35
C VAL A 10 -14.01 -81.83 39.24
N GLY A 11 -14.04 -81.58 40.55
CA GLY A 11 -13.14 -82.20 41.54
C GLY A 11 -11.76 -81.55 41.65
N ILE A 12 -11.60 -80.30 41.20
CA ILE A 12 -10.37 -79.50 41.27
C ILE A 12 -10.47 -78.56 42.48
N ASP A 13 -9.42 -78.49 43.30
CA ASP A 13 -9.35 -77.50 44.38
C ASP A 13 -9.38 -76.08 43.79
N PRO A 14 -10.27 -75.17 44.26
CA PRO A 14 -10.35 -73.80 43.76
C PRO A 14 -9.01 -73.05 43.69
N SER A 15 -8.08 -73.36 44.61
CA SER A 15 -6.75 -72.77 44.71
C SER A 15 -5.69 -73.40 43.80
N GLN A 16 -5.99 -74.55 43.16
CA GLN A 16 -5.07 -75.26 42.28
C GLN A 16 -5.08 -74.66 40.86
N SER A 17 -3.89 -74.63 40.22
CA SER A 17 -3.76 -74.31 38.79
C SER A 17 -4.29 -75.46 37.92
N LEU A 18 -4.84 -75.10 36.76
CA LEU A 18 -5.42 -76.07 35.84
C LEU A 18 -4.32 -76.77 35.01
N THR A 19 -4.47 -78.06 34.80
CA THR A 19 -3.70 -78.83 33.82
C THR A 19 -4.16 -78.52 32.40
N VAL A 20 -3.34 -78.85 31.39
CA VAL A 20 -3.66 -78.63 29.96
C VAL A 20 -5.00 -79.24 29.55
N VAL A 21 -5.35 -80.41 30.10
CA VAL A 21 -6.63 -81.08 29.81
C VAL A 21 -7.81 -80.35 30.45
N GLU A 22 -7.63 -79.79 31.63
CA GLU A 22 -8.66 -79.03 32.35
C GLU A 22 -8.87 -77.65 31.72
N ILE A 23 -7.80 -77.00 31.25
CA ILE A 23 -7.86 -75.74 30.48
C ILE A 23 -8.69 -75.93 29.21
N ARG A 24 -8.45 -77.01 28.43
CA ARG A 24 -9.28 -77.30 27.24
C ARG A 24 -10.76 -77.52 27.58
N LYS A 25 -11.05 -78.21 28.69
CA LYS A 25 -12.44 -78.38 29.16
C LYS A 25 -13.07 -77.05 29.57
N LEU A 26 -12.28 -76.15 30.16
CA LEU A 26 -12.72 -74.81 30.53
C LEU A 26 -13.06 -74.00 29.27
N GLU A 27 -12.20 -74.01 28.26
CA GLU A 27 -12.41 -73.30 26.98
C GLU A 27 -13.66 -73.77 26.23
N GLU A 28 -13.90 -75.08 26.20
CA GLU A 28 -15.10 -75.69 25.61
C GLU A 28 -16.38 -75.28 26.35
N ILE A 29 -16.36 -75.30 27.69
CA ILE A 29 -17.52 -74.91 28.51
C ILE A 29 -17.80 -73.41 28.43
N LEU A 30 -16.76 -72.58 28.32
CA LEU A 30 -16.88 -71.14 28.13
C LEU A 30 -17.29 -70.77 26.69
N GLY A 31 -17.24 -71.71 25.74
CA GLY A 31 -17.56 -71.47 24.33
C GLY A 31 -16.52 -70.64 23.58
N ILE A 32 -15.34 -70.41 24.17
CA ILE A 32 -14.30 -69.54 23.59
C ILE A 32 -13.32 -70.30 22.69
N ALA A 33 -13.23 -71.63 22.83
CA ALA A 33 -12.28 -72.47 22.08
C ALA A 33 -12.19 -72.18 20.56
N PRO A 34 -13.29 -72.04 19.79
CA PRO A 34 -13.19 -71.78 18.35
C PRO A 34 -12.68 -70.37 18.01
N PHE A 35 -12.75 -69.44 18.95
CA PHE A 35 -12.31 -68.05 18.76
C PHE A 35 -10.85 -67.82 19.14
N LEU A 36 -10.19 -68.78 19.81
CA LEU A 36 -8.77 -68.64 20.15
C LEU A 36 -7.89 -68.84 18.92
N LEU A 37 -6.81 -68.06 18.83
CA LEU A 37 -5.74 -68.19 17.84
C LEU A 37 -5.09 -69.57 17.95
N ASP A 38 -4.66 -70.11 16.80
CA ASP A 38 -4.03 -71.44 16.76
C ASP A 38 -2.68 -71.46 17.48
N SER A 39 -1.98 -70.31 17.49
CA SER A 39 -0.80 -70.06 18.29
C SER A 39 -1.05 -68.84 19.18
N PRO A 40 -0.90 -68.94 20.52
CA PRO A 40 -1.02 -67.80 21.41
C PRO A 40 0.00 -66.71 21.08
N CYS A 41 -0.39 -65.44 21.25
CA CYS A 41 0.56 -64.33 21.16
C CYS A 41 1.69 -64.49 22.20
N GLN A 42 2.85 -63.89 21.93
CA GLN A 42 4.03 -64.03 22.78
C GLN A 42 4.59 -62.65 23.12
N ARG A 43 4.40 -62.21 24.38
CA ARG A 43 4.79 -60.86 24.85
C ARG A 43 6.27 -60.52 24.68
N TYR A 44 7.14 -61.53 24.75
CA TYR A 44 8.59 -61.35 24.66
C TYR A 44 9.15 -61.59 23.25
N ASN A 45 8.28 -61.87 22.27
CA ASN A 45 8.62 -62.01 20.87
C ASN A 45 8.10 -60.81 20.07
N TRP A 46 8.52 -60.72 18.81
CA TRP A 46 7.93 -59.81 17.84
C TRP A 46 6.41 -60.05 17.68
N PRO A 47 5.55 -59.01 17.61
CA PRO A 47 5.86 -57.57 17.55
C PRO A 47 5.89 -56.85 18.91
N TYR A 48 5.80 -57.54 20.05
CA TYR A 48 5.62 -56.93 21.37
C TYR A 48 6.93 -56.62 22.13
N SER A 49 8.09 -56.95 21.55
CA SER A 49 9.40 -56.93 22.22
C SER A 49 10.48 -56.23 21.40
N PRO A 50 11.39 -55.46 22.02
CA PRO A 50 11.43 -55.11 23.46
C PRO A 50 10.47 -53.95 23.81
N PRO A 51 9.71 -54.02 24.93
CA PRO A 51 8.81 -52.94 25.32
C PRO A 51 9.45 -51.93 26.30
N ILE A 52 9.00 -50.68 26.26
CA ILE A 52 9.23 -49.63 27.25
C ILE A 52 7.91 -49.39 28.00
N ASN A 53 7.87 -49.59 29.31
CA ASN A 53 6.64 -49.50 30.13
C ASN A 53 5.44 -50.31 29.61
N GLY A 54 5.73 -51.45 28.96
CA GLY A 54 4.72 -52.32 28.33
C GLY A 54 4.43 -52.00 26.87
N TRP A 55 5.01 -50.96 26.28
CA TRP A 55 4.75 -50.52 24.91
C TRP A 55 5.93 -50.74 23.97
N ARG A 56 5.64 -51.20 22.75
CA ARG A 56 6.53 -51.08 21.59
C ARG A 56 5.80 -50.29 20.51
N SER A 57 6.44 -49.28 19.93
CA SER A 57 5.84 -48.46 18.87
C SER A 57 6.76 -48.44 17.65
N ASP A 58 6.21 -48.75 16.48
CA ASP A 58 6.84 -48.54 15.17
C ASP A 58 6.27 -47.29 14.45
N CYS A 59 5.45 -46.50 15.14
CA CYS A 59 4.93 -45.23 14.63
C CYS A 59 6.08 -44.23 14.45
N SER A 60 6.06 -43.51 13.32
CA SER A 60 7.06 -42.48 12.99
C SER A 60 6.88 -41.18 13.81
N GLN A 61 5.70 -40.99 14.40
CA GLN A 61 5.38 -39.87 15.27
C GLN A 61 5.41 -40.29 16.74
N GLU A 62 5.87 -39.42 17.63
CA GLU A 62 5.82 -39.69 19.05
C GLU A 62 4.37 -39.67 19.54
N ILE A 63 3.96 -40.73 20.25
CA ILE A 63 2.65 -40.80 20.92
C ILE A 63 2.87 -40.42 22.37
N HIS A 64 2.51 -39.18 22.71
CA HIS A 64 2.66 -38.66 24.06
C HIS A 64 1.67 -39.31 25.04
N ASN A 65 2.06 -39.39 26.31
CA ASN A 65 1.21 -39.80 27.44
C ASN A 65 0.70 -41.26 27.40
N LEU A 66 1.46 -42.21 26.86
CA LEU A 66 1.15 -43.64 26.99
C LEU A 66 1.21 -44.09 28.47
N PRO A 67 0.18 -44.77 29.00
CA PRO A 67 0.18 -45.22 30.39
C PRO A 67 1.11 -46.42 30.58
N SER A 68 1.69 -46.56 31.77
CA SER A 68 2.42 -47.77 32.15
C SER A 68 1.46 -48.96 32.26
N LEU A 69 1.69 -49.99 31.46
CA LEU A 69 0.83 -51.18 31.44
C LEU A 69 1.13 -52.14 32.60
N LEU A 70 0.17 -53.00 32.90
CA LEU A 70 0.35 -54.08 33.86
C LEU A 70 1.42 -55.08 33.41
N SER A 71 2.10 -55.69 34.37
CA SER A 71 3.22 -56.61 34.11
C SER A 71 2.83 -57.88 33.34
N ASN A 72 1.54 -58.17 33.18
CA ASN A 72 1.02 -59.31 32.41
C ASN A 72 0.63 -58.91 30.97
N MET A 73 0.87 -57.68 30.51
CA MET A 73 0.48 -57.20 29.18
C MET A 73 1.62 -56.46 28.49
N ASN A 74 1.81 -56.70 27.19
CA ASN A 74 2.61 -55.85 26.31
C ASN A 74 1.77 -55.44 25.10
N CYS A 75 1.82 -54.16 24.72
CA CYS A 75 1.14 -53.62 23.56
C CYS A 75 2.12 -53.17 22.48
N TYR A 76 1.65 -53.21 21.24
CA TYR A 76 2.34 -52.85 20.02
C TYR A 76 1.50 -51.82 19.26
N ILE A 77 2.12 -50.71 18.89
CA ILE A 77 1.56 -49.72 17.96
C ILE A 77 2.30 -49.85 16.64
N ASP A 78 1.58 -50.06 15.55
CA ASP A 78 2.19 -50.28 14.25
C ASP A 78 2.64 -48.97 13.58
N GLN A 79 3.24 -49.09 12.40
CA GLN A 79 3.72 -47.97 11.59
C GLN A 79 2.61 -47.01 11.11
N SER A 80 1.33 -47.44 11.11
CA SER A 80 0.19 -46.59 10.74
C SER A 80 -0.22 -45.63 11.85
N CYS A 81 0.35 -45.79 13.06
CA CYS A 81 0.03 -45.03 14.27
C CYS A 81 -1.44 -45.16 14.73
N THR A 82 -2.25 -45.97 14.07
CA THR A 82 -3.70 -46.10 14.28
C THR A 82 -4.13 -47.55 14.54
N ALA A 83 -3.17 -48.47 14.62
CA ALA A 83 -3.39 -49.85 15.08
C ALA A 83 -2.68 -50.11 16.40
N VAL A 84 -3.44 -50.55 17.40
CA VAL A 84 -2.99 -50.91 18.74
C VAL A 84 -3.31 -52.37 18.97
N HIS A 85 -2.29 -53.20 19.18
CA HIS A 85 -2.40 -54.62 19.49
C HIS A 85 -1.84 -54.90 20.87
N CYS A 86 -2.49 -55.70 21.70
CA CYS A 86 -1.99 -56.05 23.02
C CYS A 86 -2.02 -57.56 23.23
N CYS A 87 -0.93 -58.10 23.73
CA CYS A 87 -0.81 -59.48 24.16
C CYS A 87 -0.85 -59.56 25.69
N ILE A 88 -1.85 -60.27 26.22
CA ILE A 88 -2.18 -60.33 27.65
C ILE A 88 -2.03 -61.76 28.16
N ASP A 89 -1.18 -61.99 29.16
CA ASP A 89 -1.07 -63.28 29.83
C ASP A 89 -2.29 -63.54 30.72
N VAL A 90 -2.97 -64.65 30.47
CA VAL A 90 -4.14 -65.10 31.23
C VAL A 90 -3.78 -66.37 31.99
N ASN A 91 -3.46 -66.21 33.28
CA ASN A 91 -2.94 -67.28 34.14
C ASN A 91 -3.89 -68.48 34.22
N GLU A 92 -5.20 -68.24 34.26
CA GLU A 92 -6.24 -69.27 34.36
C GLU A 92 -6.30 -70.16 33.11
N LEU A 93 -5.90 -69.64 31.95
CA LEU A 93 -5.86 -70.36 30.68
C LEU A 93 -4.46 -70.89 30.34
N GLY A 94 -3.44 -70.56 31.14
CA GLY A 94 -2.05 -70.94 30.89
C GLY A 94 -1.51 -70.50 29.52
N LYS A 95 -2.11 -69.45 28.93
CA LYS A 95 -1.77 -68.91 27.60
C LYS A 95 -1.99 -67.40 27.57
N SER A 96 -1.45 -66.74 26.56
CA SER A 96 -1.66 -65.32 26.32
C SER A 96 -2.75 -65.10 25.26
N LEU A 97 -3.54 -64.04 25.40
CA LEU A 97 -4.58 -63.63 24.46
C LEU A 97 -4.22 -62.31 23.79
N GLU A 98 -4.51 -62.20 22.49
CA GLU A 98 -4.36 -61.01 21.68
C GLU A 98 -5.67 -60.24 21.59
N ILE A 99 -5.56 -58.93 21.78
CA ILE A 99 -6.61 -57.97 21.44
C ILE A 99 -6.05 -56.90 20.52
N GLY A 100 -6.90 -56.28 19.71
CA GLY A 100 -6.46 -55.17 18.88
C GLY A 100 -7.57 -54.20 18.52
N VAL A 101 -7.21 -52.95 18.31
CA VAL A 101 -8.04 -51.93 17.69
C VAL A 101 -7.23 -51.35 16.53
N LYS A 102 -7.78 -51.40 15.32
CA LYS A 102 -7.21 -50.78 14.13
C LYS A 102 -8.23 -49.81 13.54
N ILE A 103 -7.86 -48.54 13.47
CA ILE A 103 -8.61 -47.51 12.75
C ILE A 103 -7.90 -47.33 11.41
N ASP A 104 -8.51 -47.79 10.33
CA ASP A 104 -7.98 -47.60 8.99
C ASP A 104 -8.70 -46.42 8.31
N PRO A 105 -8.10 -45.21 8.27
CA PRO A 105 -8.71 -44.08 7.60
C PRO A 105 -8.73 -44.24 6.07
N CYS A 106 -7.91 -45.14 5.51
CA CYS A 106 -7.78 -45.35 4.07
C CYS A 106 -8.76 -46.42 3.55
N ASP A 107 -9.12 -47.37 4.41
CA ASP A 107 -10.20 -48.33 4.12
C ASP A 107 -11.54 -47.93 4.78
N PHE A 108 -11.59 -46.76 5.42
CA PHE A 108 -12.72 -46.26 6.23
C PHE A 108 -13.29 -47.33 7.18
N ARG A 109 -12.40 -48.07 7.85
CA ARG A 109 -12.80 -49.24 8.65
C ARG A 109 -12.22 -49.19 10.05
N LEU A 110 -13.09 -49.32 11.05
CA LEU A 110 -12.70 -49.64 12.42
C LEU A 110 -12.79 -51.15 12.60
N THR A 111 -11.68 -51.75 13.02
CA THR A 111 -11.58 -53.18 13.33
C THR A 111 -11.20 -53.35 14.79
N VAL A 112 -12.04 -54.01 15.57
CA VAL A 112 -11.77 -54.36 16.97
C VAL A 112 -11.75 -55.87 17.10
N ARG A 113 -10.67 -56.42 17.67
CA ARG A 113 -10.42 -57.86 17.70
C ARG A 113 -10.15 -58.37 19.11
N ILE A 114 -10.70 -59.55 19.40
CA ILE A 114 -10.31 -60.43 20.51
C ILE A 114 -10.00 -61.79 19.89
N GLU A 115 -8.72 -62.17 19.83
CA GLU A 115 -8.27 -63.38 19.16
C GLU A 115 -8.83 -63.47 17.71
N LYS A 116 -9.58 -64.51 17.35
CA LYS A 116 -10.25 -64.65 16.03
C LYS A 116 -11.60 -63.91 15.94
N LEU A 117 -12.14 -63.40 17.04
CA LEU A 117 -13.38 -62.62 17.03
C LEU A 117 -13.07 -61.19 16.55
N SER A 118 -13.65 -60.76 15.44
CA SER A 118 -13.49 -59.40 14.88
C SER A 118 -14.86 -58.71 14.82
N PHE A 119 -14.89 -57.45 15.27
CA PHE A 119 -15.97 -56.52 15.02
C PHE A 119 -15.46 -55.46 14.06
N ASP A 120 -16.07 -55.41 12.88
CA ASP A 120 -15.69 -54.52 11.81
C ASP A 120 -16.86 -53.59 11.49
N VAL A 121 -16.64 -52.29 11.52
CA VAL A 121 -17.64 -51.26 11.19
C VAL A 121 -17.02 -50.21 10.29
N THR A 122 -17.81 -49.63 9.39
CA THR A 122 -17.37 -48.50 8.58
C THR A 122 -17.22 -47.27 9.47
N LEU A 123 -16.28 -46.38 9.17
CA LEU A 123 -16.14 -45.10 9.87
C LEU A 123 -17.30 -44.14 9.58
N TYR A 124 -18.10 -44.41 8.54
CA TYR A 124 -19.31 -43.66 8.19
C TYR A 124 -20.48 -44.00 9.14
N ASP A 125 -20.63 -45.27 9.47
CA ASP A 125 -21.72 -45.77 10.34
C ASP A 125 -21.33 -45.78 11.83
N TYR A 126 -20.09 -45.37 12.15
CA TYR A 126 -19.58 -45.36 13.52
C TYR A 126 -20.02 -44.09 14.27
N GLU A 127 -20.67 -44.28 15.42
CA GLU A 127 -21.06 -43.20 16.35
C GLU A 127 -19.86 -42.78 17.24
N TRP A 128 -19.16 -41.72 16.83
CA TRP A 128 -18.04 -41.12 17.57
C TRP A 128 -18.42 -40.65 18.99
N GLY A 129 -17.47 -40.70 19.92
CA GLY A 129 -17.64 -40.27 21.32
C GLY A 129 -18.50 -41.19 22.18
N SER A 130 -19.11 -42.22 21.60
CA SER A 130 -19.91 -43.19 22.35
C SER A 130 -19.07 -44.36 22.87
N GLN A 131 -19.36 -44.81 24.10
CA GLN A 131 -18.72 -46.00 24.66
C GLN A 131 -19.27 -47.26 23.99
N LYS A 132 -18.37 -48.06 23.41
CA LYS A 132 -18.68 -49.36 22.81
C LYS A 132 -17.96 -50.49 23.54
N VAL A 133 -18.54 -51.69 23.51
CA VAL A 133 -17.98 -52.89 24.17
C VAL A 133 -18.02 -54.08 23.22
N LEU A 134 -16.86 -54.74 23.03
CA LEU A 134 -16.75 -56.05 22.39
C LEU A 134 -16.53 -57.11 23.47
N ASP A 135 -17.36 -58.15 23.47
CA ASP A 135 -17.38 -59.20 24.50
C ASP A 135 -17.17 -60.59 23.90
N LEU A 136 -16.23 -61.36 24.45
CA LEU A 136 -16.00 -62.77 24.15
C LEU A 136 -16.63 -63.64 25.26
N TYR A 137 -17.97 -63.77 25.22
CA TYR A 137 -18.77 -64.58 26.15
C TYR A 137 -18.54 -64.26 27.64
N GLY A 138 -18.32 -62.99 27.98
CA GLY A 138 -18.03 -62.53 29.34
C GLY A 138 -16.61 -62.80 29.81
N VAL A 139 -15.82 -63.60 29.08
CA VAL A 139 -14.45 -64.00 29.48
C VAL A 139 -13.47 -62.87 29.27
N MET A 140 -13.58 -62.17 28.14
CA MET A 140 -12.75 -61.04 27.80
C MET A 140 -13.61 -59.94 27.21
N GLN A 141 -13.43 -58.71 27.69
CA GLN A 141 -14.16 -57.54 27.19
C GLN A 141 -13.19 -56.43 26.86
N ILE A 142 -13.39 -55.81 25.70
CA ILE A 142 -12.75 -54.56 25.31
C ILE A 142 -13.82 -53.47 25.38
N SER A 143 -13.57 -52.42 26.16
CA SER A 143 -14.38 -51.20 26.16
C SER A 143 -13.58 -50.07 25.54
N PHE A 144 -14.16 -49.36 24.58
CA PHE A 144 -13.47 -48.27 23.89
C PHE A 144 -14.38 -47.08 23.63
N ILE A 145 -13.78 -45.90 23.59
CA ILE A 145 -14.37 -44.63 23.13
C ILE A 145 -13.37 -44.06 22.11
N ILE A 146 -13.87 -43.67 20.94
CA ILE A 146 -13.06 -43.06 19.90
C ILE A 146 -13.78 -41.81 19.43
N GLU A 147 -13.07 -40.69 19.40
CA GLU A 147 -13.54 -39.43 18.84
C GLU A 147 -12.67 -39.00 17.66
N ASN A 148 -13.31 -38.32 16.71
CA ASN A 148 -12.68 -37.86 15.50
C ASN A 148 -12.43 -36.36 15.58
N LEU A 149 -11.17 -35.97 15.84
CA LEU A 149 -10.74 -34.57 15.82
C LEU A 149 -10.44 -34.20 14.36
N TYR A 150 -11.49 -33.78 13.63
CA TYR A 150 -11.46 -33.56 12.19
C TYR A 150 -10.37 -32.56 11.79
N GLU A 151 -10.37 -31.39 12.41
CA GLU A 151 -9.51 -30.26 12.08
C GLU A 151 -8.04 -30.50 12.47
N GLU A 152 -7.80 -31.26 13.54
CA GLU A 152 -6.45 -31.56 14.04
C GLU A 152 -5.76 -32.72 13.34
N LYS A 153 -6.51 -33.48 12.55
CA LYS A 153 -6.08 -34.74 11.95
C LYS A 153 -5.63 -35.79 12.98
N LEU A 154 -6.33 -35.85 14.13
CA LEU A 154 -6.06 -36.80 15.21
C LEU A 154 -7.31 -37.63 15.55
N TYR A 155 -7.11 -38.81 16.15
CA TYR A 155 -8.14 -39.58 16.85
C TYR A 155 -7.86 -39.52 18.35
N LEU A 156 -8.88 -39.21 19.14
CA LEU A 156 -8.81 -39.33 20.60
C LEU A 156 -9.34 -40.72 20.98
N ILE A 157 -8.50 -41.56 21.57
CA ILE A 157 -8.84 -42.94 21.92
C ILE A 157 -8.71 -43.21 23.42
N SER A 158 -9.75 -43.84 23.96
CA SER A 158 -9.75 -44.48 25.27
C SER A 158 -10.03 -45.96 25.09
N LEU A 159 -9.15 -46.82 25.59
CA LEU A 159 -9.20 -48.27 25.40
C LEU A 159 -8.95 -48.98 26.73
N ASN A 160 -9.88 -49.85 27.11
CA ASN A 160 -9.81 -50.65 28.32
C ASN A 160 -10.06 -52.12 28.01
N ALA A 161 -9.39 -53.03 28.71
CA ALA A 161 -9.65 -54.46 28.59
C ALA A 161 -9.84 -55.13 29.95
N SER A 162 -10.77 -56.07 30.05
CA SER A 162 -10.95 -56.90 31.24
C SER A 162 -10.93 -58.38 30.88
N VAL A 163 -10.49 -59.20 31.83
CA VAL A 163 -10.60 -60.66 31.77
C VAL A 163 -11.37 -61.11 33.02
N ASN A 164 -12.51 -61.77 32.84
CA ASN A 164 -13.38 -62.17 33.93
C ASN A 164 -13.99 -63.56 33.69
N PHE A 165 -13.75 -64.51 34.61
CA PHE A 165 -14.33 -65.85 34.50
C PHE A 165 -15.59 -66.04 35.35
N ASP A 166 -16.03 -65.02 36.08
CA ASP A 166 -17.19 -65.09 36.96
C ASP A 166 -18.32 -64.20 36.42
N ALA A 167 -19.39 -64.81 35.89
CA ALA A 167 -20.50 -64.10 35.24
C ALA A 167 -21.35 -63.22 36.19
N ARG A 168 -21.04 -63.20 37.49
CA ARG A 168 -21.73 -62.39 38.52
C ARG A 168 -20.84 -61.34 39.15
N SER A 169 -19.54 -61.32 38.84
CA SER A 169 -18.64 -60.23 39.24
C SER A 169 -18.64 -59.16 38.16
N GLU A 170 -18.48 -57.90 38.59
CA GLU A 170 -18.24 -56.81 37.65
C GLU A 170 -16.86 -56.98 36.99
N PRO A 171 -16.74 -56.75 35.67
CA PRO A 171 -15.47 -56.80 34.97
C PRO A 171 -14.53 -55.71 35.51
N VAL A 172 -13.33 -56.11 35.91
CA VAL A 172 -12.27 -55.18 36.31
C VAL A 172 -11.50 -54.77 35.06
N TYR A 173 -11.76 -53.56 34.58
CA TYR A 173 -11.09 -53.02 33.40
C TYR A 173 -9.69 -52.51 33.72
N ASN A 174 -8.71 -53.01 32.97
CA ASN A 174 -7.36 -52.47 32.90
C ASN A 174 -7.30 -51.42 31.80
N VAL A 175 -6.79 -50.24 32.16
CA VAL A 175 -6.61 -49.13 31.22
C VAL A 175 -5.45 -49.43 30.29
N ILE A 176 -5.74 -49.51 28.99
CA ILE A 176 -4.72 -49.63 27.94
C ILE A 176 -4.39 -48.24 27.41
N MET A 177 -5.38 -47.47 26.99
CA MET A 177 -5.25 -46.07 26.61
C MET A 177 -6.28 -45.24 27.33
N LYS A 178 -5.92 -44.02 27.73
CA LYS A 178 -6.82 -43.06 28.35
C LYS A 178 -6.60 -41.70 27.72
N ASN A 179 -7.52 -41.31 26.85
CA ASN A 179 -7.50 -40.04 26.11
C ASN A 179 -6.17 -39.84 25.38
N ASN A 180 -5.67 -40.89 24.73
CA ASN A 180 -4.45 -40.82 23.93
C ASN A 180 -4.78 -40.27 22.54
N LEU A 181 -3.92 -39.40 22.01
CA LEU A 181 -4.03 -38.86 20.65
C LEU A 181 -3.27 -39.76 19.68
N LEU A 182 -3.95 -40.24 18.64
CA LEU A 182 -3.36 -41.00 17.55
C LEU A 182 -3.42 -40.17 16.26
N PRO A 183 -2.30 -39.97 15.55
CA PRO A 183 -2.31 -39.20 14.31
C PRO A 183 -3.00 -39.98 13.20
N LYS A 184 -3.83 -39.29 12.41
CA LYS A 184 -4.45 -39.89 11.23
C LYS A 184 -3.38 -40.19 10.18
N ALA A 185 -3.35 -41.42 9.69
CA ALA A 185 -2.51 -41.78 8.57
C ALA A 185 -2.85 -40.93 7.34
N VAL A 186 -1.83 -40.43 6.65
CA VAL A 186 -2.00 -39.77 5.35
C VAL A 186 -2.20 -40.85 4.31
N CYS A 187 -3.41 -40.97 3.79
CA CYS A 187 -3.74 -41.91 2.74
C CYS A 187 -3.26 -41.39 1.39
N ASP A 188 -2.51 -42.21 0.67
CA ASP A 188 -2.22 -41.96 -0.74
C ASP A 188 -3.41 -42.42 -1.59
N TRP A 189 -4.39 -41.53 -1.75
CA TRP A 189 -5.52 -41.73 -2.67
C TRP A 189 -5.15 -41.50 -4.14
N THR A 190 -3.88 -41.25 -4.43
CA THR A 190 -3.41 -40.88 -5.77
C THR A 190 -2.88 -42.06 -6.58
N SER A 191 -2.73 -43.26 -5.99
CA SER A 191 -2.17 -44.41 -6.68
C SER A 191 -2.89 -45.75 -6.45
N ASP A 192 -3.25 -46.36 -7.58
CA ASP A 192 -3.55 -47.77 -7.87
C ASP A 192 -4.96 -48.36 -7.61
N PHE A 193 -5.29 -49.33 -8.47
CA PHE A 193 -6.47 -50.17 -8.40
C PHE A 193 -6.35 -51.15 -7.23
N TYR A 194 -7.46 -51.44 -6.52
CA TYR A 194 -7.52 -52.48 -5.49
C TYR A 194 -6.94 -53.83 -5.97
N ILE A 195 -7.19 -54.15 -7.25
CA ILE A 195 -6.56 -55.26 -7.95
C ILE A 195 -5.44 -54.71 -8.84
N ALA A 196 -4.19 -55.04 -8.51
CA ALA A 196 -3.05 -54.69 -9.36
C ALA A 196 -3.21 -55.27 -10.78
N ASN A 197 -2.93 -54.46 -11.80
CA ASN A 197 -3.12 -54.80 -13.22
C ASN A 197 -4.57 -55.20 -13.58
N PHE A 198 -5.58 -54.66 -12.90
CA PHE A 198 -6.98 -54.90 -13.24
C PHE A 198 -7.28 -54.50 -14.70
N SER A 199 -7.96 -55.40 -15.40
CA SER A 199 -8.60 -55.16 -16.69
C SER A 199 -10.03 -55.68 -16.63
N LEU A 200 -10.99 -54.83 -16.98
CA LEU A 200 -12.40 -55.24 -17.05
C LEU A 200 -12.58 -56.26 -18.17
N THR A 201 -11.84 -56.12 -19.26
CA THR A 201 -11.84 -57.09 -20.35
C THR A 201 -11.38 -58.47 -19.88
N ASP A 202 -10.24 -58.56 -19.20
CA ASP A 202 -9.75 -59.83 -18.64
C ASP A 202 -10.67 -60.38 -17.54
N TRP A 203 -11.30 -59.50 -16.76
CA TRP A 203 -12.26 -59.90 -15.74
C TRP A 203 -13.54 -60.49 -16.36
N LEU A 204 -14.10 -59.84 -17.39
CA LEU A 204 -15.26 -60.34 -18.12
C LEU A 204 -14.97 -61.66 -18.83
N GLU A 205 -13.79 -61.80 -19.44
CA GLU A 205 -13.36 -63.06 -20.07
C GLU A 205 -13.25 -64.20 -19.05
N ARG A 206 -12.63 -63.96 -17.88
CA ARG A 206 -12.56 -64.94 -16.78
C ARG A 206 -13.92 -65.34 -16.24
N LYS A 207 -14.89 -64.42 -16.27
CA LYS A 207 -16.27 -64.66 -15.80
C LYS A 207 -17.20 -65.15 -16.91
N HIS A 208 -16.68 -65.36 -18.12
CA HIS A 208 -17.41 -65.82 -19.32
C HIS A 208 -18.53 -64.88 -19.79
N TYR A 209 -18.33 -63.56 -19.67
CA TYR A 209 -19.25 -62.53 -20.15
C TYR A 209 -18.69 -61.83 -21.39
N THR A 210 -19.57 -61.46 -22.32
CA THR A 210 -19.23 -60.65 -23.51
C THR A 210 -19.77 -59.24 -23.35
N ILE A 211 -18.98 -58.23 -23.75
CA ILE A 211 -19.38 -56.81 -23.70
C ILE A 211 -20.59 -56.59 -24.63
N VAL A 212 -21.75 -56.28 -24.05
CA VAL A 212 -22.91 -55.76 -24.77
C VAL A 212 -23.53 -54.65 -23.92
N ASP A 213 -23.25 -53.41 -24.31
CA ASP A 213 -23.78 -52.09 -23.88
C ASP A 213 -23.94 -51.77 -22.37
N ALA A 214 -24.32 -52.69 -21.48
CA ALA A 214 -24.36 -52.52 -20.02
C ALA A 214 -24.32 -53.86 -19.27
N LEU A 215 -23.58 -53.94 -18.15
CA LEU A 215 -23.55 -55.12 -17.28
C LEU A 215 -24.88 -55.28 -16.49
N PRO A 216 -25.46 -56.49 -16.42
CA PRO A 216 -26.60 -56.76 -15.54
C PRO A 216 -26.27 -56.44 -14.07
N SER A 217 -27.25 -55.92 -13.31
CA SER A 217 -27.04 -55.41 -11.95
C SER A 217 -26.34 -56.42 -11.02
N ASN A 218 -26.66 -57.71 -11.10
CA ASN A 218 -26.02 -58.76 -10.29
C ASN A 218 -24.53 -58.94 -10.62
N ILE A 219 -24.12 -58.73 -11.88
CA ILE A 219 -22.72 -58.79 -12.32
C ILE A 219 -22.00 -57.51 -11.95
N LEU A 220 -22.70 -56.38 -12.02
CA LEU A 220 -22.21 -55.08 -11.55
C LEU A 220 -21.93 -55.11 -10.04
N TYR A 221 -22.82 -55.66 -9.22
CA TYR A 221 -22.59 -55.86 -7.78
C TYR A 221 -21.41 -56.79 -7.52
N GLN A 222 -21.26 -57.87 -8.29
CA GLN A 222 -20.11 -58.76 -8.16
C GLN A 222 -18.79 -58.06 -8.52
N LEU A 223 -18.79 -57.25 -9.59
CA LEU A 223 -17.65 -56.42 -9.96
C LEU A 223 -17.32 -55.42 -8.86
N TYR A 224 -18.34 -54.79 -8.26
CA TYR A 224 -18.17 -53.81 -7.19
C TYR A 224 -17.60 -54.42 -5.90
N GLU A 225 -18.04 -55.62 -5.54
CA GLU A 225 -17.50 -56.39 -4.42
C GLU A 225 -16.04 -56.81 -4.70
N GLU A 226 -15.75 -57.38 -5.89
CA GLU A 226 -14.41 -57.88 -6.19
C GLU A 226 -13.37 -56.77 -6.40
N THR A 227 -13.80 -55.59 -6.87
CA THR A 227 -12.93 -54.39 -6.96
C THR A 227 -12.97 -53.54 -5.70
N ASN A 228 -13.71 -53.97 -4.67
CA ASN A 228 -13.87 -53.29 -3.38
C ASN A 228 -14.41 -51.85 -3.49
N ILE A 229 -15.11 -51.49 -4.58
CA ILE A 229 -15.70 -50.17 -4.78
C ILE A 229 -17.17 -50.09 -4.30
N GLY A 230 -17.82 -51.25 -4.11
CA GLY A 230 -19.26 -51.34 -3.81
C GLY A 230 -19.68 -50.63 -2.52
N HIS A 231 -18.84 -50.67 -1.50
CA HIS A 231 -19.12 -50.06 -0.19
C HIS A 231 -19.15 -48.53 -0.22
N TYR A 232 -18.75 -47.90 -1.34
CA TYR A 232 -18.70 -46.44 -1.48
C TYR A 232 -19.88 -45.86 -2.28
N PHE A 233 -20.75 -46.69 -2.85
CA PHE A 233 -21.90 -46.20 -3.62
C PHE A 233 -23.13 -46.00 -2.73
N LEU A 234 -23.81 -44.86 -2.92
CA LEU A 234 -25.14 -44.63 -2.36
C LEU A 234 -26.17 -45.55 -3.02
N ASP A 235 -27.20 -45.97 -2.27
CA ASP A 235 -28.28 -46.85 -2.76
C ASP A 235 -29.05 -46.27 -3.97
N ASN A 236 -29.04 -44.94 -4.15
CA ASN A 236 -29.71 -44.23 -5.25
C ASN A 236 -28.70 -43.47 -6.13
N GLN A 237 -28.69 -43.74 -7.45
CA GLN A 237 -27.77 -43.12 -8.43
C GLN A 237 -28.47 -42.08 -9.33
N CYS A 238 -27.73 -41.08 -9.83
CA CYS A 238 -28.25 -39.91 -10.58
C CYS A 238 -28.20 -40.09 -12.14
N SER A 239 -28.89 -39.22 -12.91
CA SER A 239 -29.03 -39.26 -14.39
C SER A 239 -28.28 -38.13 -15.15
N ARG A 240 -27.95 -38.36 -16.45
CA ARG A 240 -26.88 -37.72 -17.27
C ARG A 240 -27.32 -36.59 -18.24
N SER A 241 -26.43 -35.62 -18.50
CA SER A 241 -26.33 -34.81 -19.75
C SER A 241 -24.87 -34.39 -20.01
N ASN A 242 -24.41 -34.40 -21.27
CA ASN A 242 -22.99 -34.27 -21.68
C ASN A 242 -22.60 -32.87 -22.20
N SER A 243 -21.42 -32.36 -21.79
CA SER A 243 -20.60 -31.36 -22.50
C SER A 243 -19.10 -31.49 -22.17
N SER A 244 -18.22 -31.02 -23.07
CA SER A 244 -16.75 -31.25 -23.07
C SER A 244 -15.91 -30.05 -22.59
N TRP A 245 -14.71 -30.30 -22.03
CA TRP A 245 -13.79 -29.24 -21.52
C TRP A 245 -12.28 -29.58 -21.40
N THR A 246 -11.45 -28.55 -21.12
CA THR A 246 -9.98 -28.55 -20.90
C THR A 246 -9.50 -27.62 -19.76
N LYS A 247 -8.73 -28.21 -18.83
CA LYS A 247 -7.62 -27.81 -17.91
C LYS A 247 -7.57 -26.53 -17.04
N GLY A 248 -7.05 -26.74 -15.80
CA GLY A 248 -6.57 -25.83 -14.74
C GLY A 248 -5.79 -26.66 -13.69
N ALA A 249 -5.35 -26.13 -12.53
CA ALA A 249 -4.63 -26.93 -11.52
C ALA A 249 -5.49 -28.09 -10.98
N HIS A 250 -5.10 -29.32 -11.29
CA HIS A 250 -5.95 -30.49 -11.08
C HIS A 250 -5.67 -31.18 -9.76
N TYR A 251 -6.66 -31.16 -8.89
CA TYR A 251 -6.76 -32.13 -7.81
C TYR A 251 -7.50 -33.34 -8.33
N SER A 252 -6.90 -34.52 -8.22
CA SER A 252 -7.54 -35.78 -8.56
C SER A 252 -7.68 -36.61 -7.30
N PHE A 253 -8.92 -36.89 -6.93
CA PHE A 253 -9.22 -37.96 -5.99
C PHE A 253 -9.60 -39.20 -6.77
N SER A 254 -9.01 -40.34 -6.42
CA SER A 254 -9.30 -41.63 -7.05
C SER A 254 -9.85 -42.60 -6.02
N LEU A 255 -11.00 -43.17 -6.31
CA LEU A 255 -11.57 -44.26 -5.56
C LEU A 255 -11.16 -45.58 -6.22
N GLN A 256 -10.18 -46.25 -5.62
CA GLN A 256 -9.65 -47.56 -6.06
C GLN A 256 -9.23 -47.59 -7.54
N GLY A 257 -8.72 -46.48 -8.08
CA GLY A 257 -8.29 -46.37 -9.48
C GLY A 257 -9.43 -46.25 -10.50
N ILE A 258 -10.64 -46.68 -10.13
CA ILE A 258 -11.83 -46.82 -11.01
C ILE A 258 -12.59 -45.52 -11.15
N VAL A 259 -12.98 -44.86 -10.05
CA VAL A 259 -13.70 -43.58 -10.13
C VAL A 259 -12.73 -42.46 -9.80
N ARG A 260 -12.46 -41.60 -10.78
CA ARG A 260 -11.57 -40.44 -10.61
C ARG A 260 -12.37 -39.17 -10.66
N VAL A 261 -12.40 -38.44 -9.55
CA VAL A 261 -12.93 -37.08 -9.49
C VAL A 261 -11.76 -36.13 -9.71
N GLU A 262 -11.76 -35.45 -10.84
CA GLU A 262 -10.83 -34.38 -11.15
C GLU A 262 -11.54 -33.05 -10.93
N TYR A 263 -10.98 -32.19 -10.11
CA TYR A 263 -11.55 -30.86 -9.89
C TYR A 263 -10.47 -29.78 -9.89
N SER A 264 -10.87 -28.57 -10.22
CA SER A 264 -10.10 -27.36 -9.96
C SER A 264 -11.03 -26.34 -9.30
N ILE A 265 -10.50 -25.63 -8.31
CA ILE A 265 -11.17 -24.52 -7.65
C ILE A 265 -10.18 -23.37 -7.72
N GLU A 266 -10.51 -22.38 -8.52
CA GLU A 266 -9.78 -21.13 -8.60
C GLU A 266 -10.55 -20.09 -7.80
N ASP A 267 -9.81 -19.36 -6.97
CA ASP A 267 -10.40 -18.32 -6.14
C ASP A 267 -10.45 -17.01 -6.92
N LEU A 268 -11.65 -16.57 -7.33
CA LEU A 268 -11.88 -15.24 -7.88
C LEU A 268 -12.22 -14.31 -6.70
N TYR A 269 -11.18 -13.86 -5.98
CA TYR A 269 -11.35 -13.14 -4.73
C TYR A 269 -12.16 -11.86 -4.90
N THR A 270 -11.79 -11.06 -5.90
CA THR A 270 -12.40 -9.75 -6.19
C THR A 270 -13.88 -9.89 -6.54
N GLU A 271 -14.20 -10.85 -7.41
CA GLU A 271 -15.57 -11.11 -7.89
C GLU A 271 -16.46 -11.79 -6.84
N ARG A 272 -15.86 -12.29 -5.75
CA ARG A 272 -16.55 -13.11 -4.72
C ARG A 272 -17.18 -14.38 -5.27
N TYR A 273 -16.49 -15.05 -6.19
CA TYR A 273 -16.87 -16.37 -6.68
C TYR A 273 -15.70 -17.34 -6.56
N TYR A 274 -16.01 -18.64 -6.49
CA TYR A 274 -15.08 -19.67 -6.88
C TYR A 274 -15.36 -20.05 -8.33
N LEU A 275 -14.31 -20.13 -9.14
CA LEU A 275 -14.40 -20.73 -10.46
C LEU A 275 -14.14 -22.23 -10.29
N VAL A 276 -15.21 -23.02 -10.40
CA VAL A 276 -15.17 -24.44 -10.07
C VAL A 276 -15.38 -25.30 -11.30
N ASN A 277 -14.46 -26.25 -11.47
CA ASN A 277 -14.52 -27.32 -12.45
C ASN A 277 -14.55 -28.65 -11.73
N ILE A 278 -15.48 -29.54 -12.10
CA ILE A 278 -15.57 -30.90 -11.55
C ILE A 278 -15.84 -31.86 -12.69
N ARG A 279 -15.03 -32.92 -12.77
CA ARG A 279 -15.17 -34.03 -13.71
C ARG A 279 -15.08 -35.35 -12.97
N ILE A 280 -15.88 -36.31 -13.39
CA ILE A 280 -15.81 -37.69 -12.95
C ILE A 280 -15.41 -38.55 -14.14
N ARG A 281 -14.40 -39.40 -13.97
CA ARG A 281 -13.98 -40.40 -14.96
C ARG A 281 -14.12 -41.79 -14.38
N PHE A 282 -14.56 -42.73 -15.20
CA PHE A 282 -14.55 -44.14 -14.87
C PHE A 282 -13.46 -44.83 -15.69
N CYS A 283 -12.47 -45.41 -15.01
CA CYS A 283 -11.27 -46.01 -15.58
C CYS A 283 -11.27 -47.49 -15.20
N TYR A 284 -11.63 -48.37 -16.12
CA TYR A 284 -11.75 -49.81 -15.84
C TYR A 284 -10.50 -50.62 -16.23
N GLU A 285 -9.46 -49.94 -16.70
CA GLU A 285 -8.21 -50.52 -17.18
C GLU A 285 -7.03 -49.84 -16.46
N SER A 286 -6.13 -50.65 -15.90
CA SER A 286 -5.01 -50.17 -15.06
C SER A 286 -3.73 -49.83 -15.83
N THR A 287 -3.59 -50.33 -17.06
CA THR A 287 -2.35 -50.26 -17.86
C THR A 287 -2.38 -49.20 -18.96
N GLU A 288 -3.54 -48.57 -19.24
CA GLU A 288 -3.66 -47.45 -20.20
C GLU A 288 -4.57 -46.33 -19.68
N SER A 289 -4.28 -45.10 -20.12
CA SER A 289 -5.02 -43.86 -19.79
C SER A 289 -6.45 -43.76 -20.36
N GLN A 290 -7.04 -44.89 -20.76
CA GLN A 290 -8.37 -44.94 -21.36
C GLN A 290 -9.45 -45.07 -20.28
N CYS A 291 -9.85 -43.94 -19.70
CA CYS A 291 -11.09 -43.85 -18.95
C CYS A 291 -12.24 -43.70 -19.95
N GLU A 292 -13.02 -44.77 -20.13
CA GLU A 292 -14.05 -44.90 -21.17
C GLU A 292 -15.22 -43.93 -20.96
N GLU A 293 -15.65 -43.73 -19.71
CA GLU A 293 -16.73 -42.80 -19.38
C GLU A 293 -16.18 -41.54 -18.69
N LYS A 294 -16.56 -40.36 -19.20
CA LYS A 294 -16.17 -39.05 -18.67
C LYS A 294 -17.40 -38.17 -18.53
N TYR A 295 -17.62 -37.62 -17.34
CA TYR A 295 -18.73 -36.73 -17.01
C TYR A 295 -18.19 -35.41 -16.49
N THR A 296 -18.58 -34.31 -17.10
CA THR A 296 -18.32 -32.97 -16.57
C THR A 296 -19.53 -32.57 -15.72
N ILE A 297 -19.30 -32.32 -14.43
CA ILE A 297 -20.36 -31.93 -13.49
C ILE A 297 -20.46 -30.40 -13.44
N LEU A 298 -19.33 -29.73 -13.21
CA LEU A 298 -19.20 -28.27 -13.25
C LEU A 298 -18.12 -27.89 -14.25
N GLN A 299 -18.36 -26.84 -15.02
CA GLN A 299 -17.46 -26.34 -16.05
C GLN A 299 -17.47 -24.82 -16.03
N ASN A 300 -16.35 -24.21 -15.61
CA ASN A 300 -16.23 -22.77 -15.37
C ASN A 300 -17.39 -22.23 -14.53
N MET A 301 -17.88 -23.03 -13.59
CA MET A 301 -19.05 -22.66 -12.81
C MET A 301 -18.61 -21.64 -11.78
N LYS A 302 -19.14 -20.42 -11.87
CA LYS A 302 -19.03 -19.41 -10.82
C LYS A 302 -19.93 -19.82 -9.66
N LEU A 303 -19.35 -20.24 -8.54
CA LEU A 303 -20.07 -20.50 -7.30
C LEU A 303 -19.90 -19.29 -6.37
N PRO A 304 -20.99 -18.60 -5.98
CA PRO A 304 -20.87 -17.41 -5.15
C PRO A 304 -20.27 -17.79 -3.81
N LYS A 305 -19.30 -16.99 -3.35
CA LYS A 305 -18.83 -17.06 -1.97
C LYS A 305 -19.98 -16.59 -1.07
N GLN A 306 -20.19 -17.30 0.03
CA GLN A 306 -21.03 -16.73 1.08
C GLN A 306 -20.34 -15.47 1.60
N GLN A 307 -21.12 -14.44 1.90
CA GLN A 307 -20.59 -13.29 2.60
C GLN A 307 -20.12 -13.76 3.97
N CYS A 308 -18.81 -13.75 4.18
CA CYS A 308 -18.25 -13.99 5.49
C CYS A 308 -18.62 -12.81 6.38
N ASP A 309 -19.31 -13.11 7.48
CA ASP A 309 -19.41 -12.18 8.59
C ASP A 309 -18.07 -12.22 9.35
N TRP A 310 -17.23 -11.23 9.04
CA TRP A 310 -15.93 -11.04 9.70
C TRP A 310 -16.07 -10.58 11.16
N SER A 311 -17.30 -10.40 11.65
CA SER A 311 -17.66 -10.14 13.05
C SER A 311 -18.46 -11.29 13.69
N SER A 312 -18.43 -12.48 13.09
CA SER A 312 -19.12 -13.65 13.64
C SER A 312 -18.52 -14.08 14.98
N GLY A 313 -19.40 -14.27 15.97
CA GLY A 313 -19.05 -14.72 17.31
C GLY A 313 -18.58 -16.18 17.35
N PHE A 314 -18.58 -16.76 18.55
CA PHE A 314 -18.15 -18.15 18.75
C PHE A 314 -18.94 -19.14 17.88
N SER A 315 -18.22 -20.12 17.30
CA SER A 315 -18.80 -21.26 16.57
C SER A 315 -19.90 -21.96 17.37
N ILE A 316 -19.74 -21.99 18.69
CA ILE A 316 -20.76 -22.41 19.66
C ILE A 316 -21.39 -21.14 20.28
N PRO A 317 -22.66 -20.81 19.96
CA PRO A 317 -23.32 -19.64 20.52
C PRO A 317 -23.34 -19.67 22.05
N GLY A 318 -22.83 -18.61 22.68
CA GLY A 318 -22.77 -18.52 24.14
C GLY A 318 -21.64 -19.32 24.79
N PHE A 319 -20.60 -19.70 24.04
CA PHE A 319 -19.43 -20.40 24.57
C PHE A 319 -18.88 -19.74 25.84
N SER A 320 -18.45 -20.58 26.78
CA SER A 320 -17.84 -20.21 28.05
C SER A 320 -16.81 -21.26 28.45
N LEU A 321 -15.54 -20.86 28.54
CA LEU A 321 -14.46 -21.73 28.98
C LEU A 321 -14.69 -22.25 30.40
N GLU A 322 -15.26 -21.45 31.30
CA GLU A 322 -15.66 -21.92 32.63
C GLU A 322 -16.66 -23.09 32.56
N SER A 323 -17.67 -22.97 31.70
CA SER A 323 -18.65 -24.06 31.48
C SER A 323 -17.99 -25.29 30.86
N TRP A 324 -17.04 -25.08 29.94
CA TRP A 324 -16.26 -26.14 29.31
C TRP A 324 -15.40 -26.88 30.34
N TYR A 325 -14.73 -26.19 31.27
CA TYR A 325 -14.02 -26.84 32.40
C TYR A 325 -14.97 -27.69 33.25
N HIS A 326 -16.15 -27.18 33.57
CA HIS A 326 -17.14 -27.92 34.36
C HIS A 326 -17.65 -29.17 33.67
N GLN A 327 -17.87 -29.12 32.35
CA GLN A 327 -18.22 -30.29 31.53
C GLN A 327 -17.14 -31.37 31.62
N HIS A 328 -15.87 -30.97 31.69
CA HIS A 328 -14.72 -31.87 31.83
C HIS A 328 -14.39 -32.24 33.29
N SER A 329 -15.27 -31.90 34.24
CA SER A 329 -15.08 -32.16 35.67
C SER A 329 -13.79 -31.55 36.25
N MET A 330 -13.40 -30.38 35.73
CA MET A 330 -12.22 -29.63 36.14
C MET A 330 -12.60 -28.32 36.85
N ALA A 331 -11.68 -27.80 37.66
CA ALA A 331 -11.79 -26.45 38.20
C ALA A 331 -11.38 -25.42 37.13
N PRO A 332 -12.11 -24.30 36.99
CA PRO A 332 -11.72 -23.22 36.07
C PRO A 332 -10.29 -22.73 36.31
N GLY A 333 -9.52 -22.53 35.23
CA GLY A 333 -8.13 -22.09 35.28
C GLY A 333 -7.10 -23.20 35.57
N SER A 334 -7.53 -24.46 35.57
CA SER A 334 -6.59 -25.60 35.61
C SER A 334 -5.78 -25.68 34.32
N GLN A 335 -4.48 -25.98 34.41
CA GLN A 335 -3.67 -26.25 33.21
C GLN A 335 -4.25 -27.42 32.41
N LEU A 336 -4.45 -27.22 31.12
CA LEU A 336 -5.02 -28.22 30.22
C LEU A 336 -3.94 -29.21 29.75
N GLN A 337 -4.34 -30.46 29.58
CA GLN A 337 -3.49 -31.48 28.94
C GLN A 337 -3.56 -31.32 27.42
N ASP A 338 -2.55 -31.78 26.68
CA ASP A 338 -2.47 -31.59 25.22
C ASP A 338 -3.76 -31.98 24.48
N TRP A 339 -4.38 -33.12 24.83
CA TRP A 339 -5.64 -33.54 24.22
C TRP A 339 -6.85 -32.66 24.55
N MET A 340 -6.89 -32.05 25.74
CA MET A 340 -7.93 -31.10 26.14
C MET A 340 -7.78 -29.79 25.38
N ILE A 341 -6.55 -29.39 25.08
CA ILE A 341 -6.26 -28.21 24.26
C ILE A 341 -6.72 -28.48 22.83
N SER A 342 -6.37 -29.65 22.30
CA SER A 342 -6.83 -30.11 20.99
C SER A 342 -8.35 -30.12 20.84
N GLU A 343 -9.04 -30.69 21.83
CA GLU A 343 -10.50 -30.71 21.89
C GLU A 343 -11.09 -29.29 21.98
N LEU A 344 -10.56 -28.45 22.87
CA LEU A 344 -10.99 -27.05 23.02
C LEU A 344 -10.84 -26.25 21.71
N LEU A 345 -9.70 -26.35 21.02
CA LEU A 345 -9.45 -25.63 19.78
C LEU A 345 -10.36 -26.11 18.63
N ASN A 346 -10.67 -27.42 18.61
CA ASN A 346 -11.63 -28.03 17.69
C ASN A 346 -13.08 -27.57 17.99
N ASP A 347 -13.49 -27.56 19.26
CA ASP A 347 -14.81 -27.07 19.69
C ASP A 347 -15.01 -25.58 19.36
N LEU A 348 -13.95 -24.79 19.49
CA LEU A 348 -13.94 -23.37 19.10
C LEU A 348 -13.95 -23.19 17.57
N GLY A 349 -13.59 -24.22 16.80
CA GLY A 349 -13.54 -24.18 15.34
C GLY A 349 -12.34 -23.40 14.78
N ILE A 350 -11.24 -23.26 15.54
CA ILE A 350 -10.08 -22.45 15.15
C ILE A 350 -8.84 -23.26 14.77
N SER A 351 -8.82 -24.56 15.07
CA SER A 351 -7.64 -25.41 14.92
C SER A 351 -7.07 -25.48 13.49
N SER A 352 -7.89 -25.40 12.44
CA SER A 352 -7.42 -25.39 11.05
C SER A 352 -6.81 -24.07 10.58
N TYR A 353 -7.11 -22.98 11.29
CA TYR A 353 -6.56 -21.66 11.00
C TYR A 353 -5.20 -21.44 11.67
N LEU A 354 -4.83 -22.24 12.67
CA LEU A 354 -3.56 -22.12 13.36
C LEU A 354 -2.36 -22.43 12.44
N HIS A 355 -1.27 -21.70 12.63
CA HIS A 355 0.00 -22.05 12.01
C HIS A 355 0.55 -23.37 12.56
N VAL A 356 1.11 -24.19 11.67
CA VAL A 356 1.81 -25.44 12.05
C VAL A 356 2.92 -25.19 13.07
N LYS A 357 3.58 -24.03 12.94
CA LYS A 357 4.54 -23.52 13.92
C LYS A 357 3.98 -22.24 14.52
N GLN A 358 3.65 -22.30 15.81
CA GLN A 358 3.17 -21.15 16.57
C GLN A 358 4.23 -20.04 16.62
N CYS A 359 3.78 -18.79 16.72
CA CYS A 359 4.70 -17.67 16.93
C CYS A 359 5.37 -17.78 18.31
N SER A 360 6.48 -17.08 18.52
CA SER A 360 7.08 -16.99 19.86
C SER A 360 7.67 -15.62 20.10
N ARG A 361 7.23 -15.01 21.20
CA ARG A 361 7.66 -13.70 21.69
C ARG A 361 9.16 -13.64 22.04
N HIS A 362 9.77 -14.80 22.27
CA HIS A 362 11.19 -14.95 22.59
C HIS A 362 12.05 -15.32 21.37
N SER A 363 11.49 -15.20 20.17
CA SER A 363 12.17 -15.49 18.90
C SER A 363 11.98 -14.37 17.90
N SER A 364 12.79 -14.36 16.84
CA SER A 364 12.64 -13.41 15.73
C SER A 364 11.29 -13.63 15.01
N PRO A 365 10.57 -12.58 14.59
CA PRO A 365 10.96 -11.16 14.63
C PRO A 365 10.56 -10.41 15.91
N PHE A 366 9.99 -11.07 16.92
CA PHE A 366 9.43 -10.40 18.11
C PHE A 366 10.47 -10.08 19.21
N TYR A 367 11.68 -10.66 19.11
CA TYR A 367 12.77 -10.50 20.07
C TYR A 367 14.05 -9.94 19.41
N PRO A 368 14.83 -9.06 20.08
CA PRO A 368 14.57 -8.46 21.40
C PRO A 368 13.48 -7.39 21.35
N SER A 369 12.69 -7.28 22.41
CA SER A 369 11.64 -6.25 22.53
C SER A 369 12.01 -5.18 23.58
N ASN A 370 11.61 -3.94 23.31
CA ASN A 370 11.66 -2.81 24.24
C ASN A 370 10.24 -2.23 24.36
N LEU A 371 9.70 -2.15 25.59
CA LEU A 371 8.29 -1.79 25.84
C LEU A 371 7.29 -2.62 25.00
N GLY A 372 7.64 -3.89 24.74
CA GLY A 372 6.85 -4.83 23.94
C GLY A 372 7.04 -4.72 22.43
N TRP A 373 7.91 -3.85 21.92
CA TRP A 373 8.19 -3.68 20.50
C TRP A 373 9.59 -4.16 20.08
N ASN A 374 9.69 -4.90 18.99
CA ASN A 374 10.89 -4.94 18.16
C ASN A 374 10.67 -4.04 16.93
N LYS A 375 11.61 -3.16 16.62
CA LYS A 375 11.46 -2.16 15.56
C LYS A 375 12.48 -2.38 14.45
N GLY A 376 11.98 -2.72 13.27
CA GLY A 376 12.75 -2.91 12.05
C GLY A 376 13.00 -1.62 11.28
N CYS A 377 12.10 -0.63 11.35
CA CYS A 377 12.26 0.60 10.57
C CYS A 377 13.05 1.72 11.26
N THR A 378 13.64 2.60 10.43
CA THR A 378 14.55 3.68 10.86
C THR A 378 13.84 4.96 11.32
N ASN A 379 12.61 5.21 10.88
CA ASN A 379 11.87 6.44 11.20
C ASN A 379 11.54 6.53 12.68
N SER A 380 11.66 7.69 13.31
CA SER A 380 11.22 7.91 14.70
C SER A 380 9.68 7.89 14.77
N ILE A 381 9.13 6.89 15.45
CA ILE A 381 7.67 6.69 15.61
C ILE A 381 7.42 6.56 17.10
N ASN A 382 6.43 7.30 17.60
CA ASN A 382 6.00 7.24 18.98
C ASN A 382 5.08 6.02 19.16
N LEU A 383 5.64 4.91 19.63
CA LEU A 383 4.93 3.66 19.83
C LEU A 383 4.42 3.56 21.28
N PRO A 384 3.15 3.14 21.50
CA PRO A 384 2.63 2.94 22.84
C PRO A 384 3.32 1.74 23.51
N GLN A 385 3.34 1.70 24.84
CA GLN A 385 3.82 0.53 25.56
C GLN A 385 2.83 -0.64 25.38
N ILE A 386 3.32 -1.78 24.90
CA ILE A 386 2.53 -3.01 24.82
C ILE A 386 2.63 -3.78 26.14
N PRO A 387 1.51 -4.12 26.80
CA PRO A 387 1.50 -4.96 27.99
C PRO A 387 1.84 -6.44 27.68
N GLU A 388 2.47 -7.10 28.64
CA GLU A 388 2.51 -8.57 28.68
C GLU A 388 1.08 -9.14 28.71
N PRO A 389 0.78 -10.26 28.02
CA PRO A 389 1.71 -11.20 27.37
C PRO A 389 1.81 -11.02 25.84
N THR A 390 1.86 -9.78 25.33
CA THR A 390 2.01 -9.50 23.89
C THR A 390 3.38 -8.91 23.56
N THR A 391 3.97 -9.27 22.42
CA THR A 391 5.04 -8.48 21.78
C THR A 391 4.74 -8.27 20.32
N CYS A 392 5.08 -7.10 19.79
CA CYS A 392 4.88 -6.75 18.39
C CYS A 392 6.19 -6.39 17.71
N TYR A 393 6.21 -6.61 16.40
CA TYR A 393 7.24 -6.23 15.47
C TYR A 393 6.67 -5.18 14.52
N LEU A 394 7.28 -4.00 14.51
CA LEU A 394 7.07 -3.02 13.45
C LEU A 394 8.14 -3.27 12.40
N ASP A 395 7.75 -3.64 11.19
CA ASP A 395 8.69 -4.05 10.15
C ASP A 395 9.55 -2.89 9.61
N THR A 396 10.36 -3.16 8.59
CA THR A 396 11.22 -2.16 7.94
C THR A 396 10.46 -1.10 7.13
N SER A 397 9.23 -1.39 6.68
CA SER A 397 8.40 -0.44 5.93
C SER A 397 7.73 0.61 6.82
N CYS A 398 7.78 0.45 8.15
CA CYS A 398 7.01 1.22 9.13
C CYS A 398 5.47 1.14 8.96
N THR A 399 4.96 0.26 8.10
CA THR A 399 3.52 0.15 7.80
C THR A 399 2.99 -1.27 7.98
N ARG A 400 3.83 -2.20 8.45
CA ARG A 400 3.42 -3.54 8.91
C ARG A 400 3.68 -3.70 10.41
N VAL A 401 2.61 -4.02 11.13
CA VAL A 401 2.63 -4.39 12.54
C VAL A 401 2.26 -5.87 12.63
N GLU A 402 3.14 -6.67 13.22
CA GLU A 402 2.92 -8.10 13.45
C GLU A 402 3.12 -8.40 14.93
N CYS A 403 2.15 -9.05 15.58
CA CYS A 403 2.14 -9.29 17.02
C CYS A 403 2.04 -10.78 17.33
N CYS A 404 2.67 -11.18 18.42
CA CYS A 404 2.57 -12.51 19.00
C CYS A 404 2.10 -12.39 20.46
N ALA A 405 1.05 -13.12 20.83
CA ALA A 405 0.45 -13.07 22.15
C ALA A 405 0.28 -14.45 22.76
N ASP A 406 0.81 -14.65 23.98
CA ASP A 406 0.68 -15.92 24.69
C ASP A 406 -0.67 -16.01 25.42
N VAL A 407 -1.18 -17.23 25.56
CA VAL A 407 -2.29 -17.55 26.47
C VAL A 407 -1.73 -18.38 27.63
N ASP A 408 -2.12 -18.11 28.87
CA ASP A 408 -1.42 -18.69 30.04
C ASP A 408 -1.84 -20.12 30.40
N PHE A 409 -3.05 -20.55 30.01
CA PHE A 409 -3.61 -21.86 30.32
C PHE A 409 -3.41 -22.91 29.22
N ILE A 410 -2.85 -22.51 28.07
CA ILE A 410 -2.43 -23.39 26.95
C ILE A 410 -1.04 -22.99 26.47
N PRO A 411 -0.18 -23.89 25.98
CA PRO A 411 1.18 -23.55 25.53
C PRO A 411 1.18 -23.00 24.08
N TYR A 412 0.20 -22.15 23.74
CA TYR A 412 -0.02 -21.64 22.39
C TYR A 412 0.09 -20.11 22.40
N SER A 413 0.63 -19.56 21.32
CA SER A 413 0.76 -18.12 21.11
C SER A 413 0.20 -17.77 19.74
N PHE A 414 -0.65 -16.75 19.70
CA PHE A 414 -1.35 -16.34 18.50
C PHE A 414 -0.63 -15.23 17.76
N ASN A 415 -0.48 -15.37 16.45
CA ASN A 415 0.02 -14.37 15.52
C ASN A 415 -1.14 -13.51 15.00
N THR A 416 -0.97 -12.20 15.03
CA THR A 416 -1.88 -11.23 14.39
C THR A 416 -1.10 -10.15 13.67
N TYR A 417 -1.60 -9.63 12.55
CA TYR A 417 -0.90 -8.57 11.82
C TYR A 417 -1.83 -7.63 11.07
N LEU A 418 -1.35 -6.40 10.88
CA LEU A 418 -1.89 -5.37 10.01
C LEU A 418 -0.76 -4.86 9.12
N HIS A 419 -0.96 -4.86 7.81
CA HIS A 419 -0.01 -4.36 6.82
C HIS A 419 -0.71 -3.40 5.87
N ILE A 420 -0.22 -2.17 5.79
CA ILE A 420 -0.71 -1.16 4.85
C ILE A 420 0.35 -1.01 3.76
N ASP A 421 0.10 -1.53 2.57
CA ASP A 421 1.03 -1.41 1.45
C ASP A 421 0.60 -0.24 0.55
N PRO A 422 1.22 0.95 0.65
CA PRO A 422 0.84 2.12 -0.15
C PRO A 422 1.11 1.93 -1.65
N CYS A 423 2.08 1.07 -2.02
CA CYS A 423 2.49 0.89 -3.40
C CYS A 423 1.60 -0.12 -4.12
N LYS A 424 1.09 -1.11 -3.38
CA LYS A 424 0.03 -1.98 -3.87
C LYS A 424 -1.36 -1.43 -3.59
N GLN A 425 -1.53 -0.38 -2.79
CA GLN A 425 -2.86 0.12 -2.39
C GLN A 425 -3.75 -0.96 -1.78
N ILE A 426 -3.16 -1.83 -0.93
CA ILE A 426 -3.86 -2.91 -0.24
C ILE A 426 -3.55 -2.85 1.26
N ILE A 427 -4.59 -3.05 2.07
CA ILE A 427 -4.52 -3.34 3.50
C ILE A 427 -4.68 -4.85 3.68
N THR A 428 -3.69 -5.49 4.28
CA THR A 428 -3.80 -6.90 4.72
C THR A 428 -3.92 -6.96 6.23
N VAL A 429 -5.02 -7.51 6.72
CA VAL A 429 -5.25 -7.81 8.14
C VAL A 429 -5.36 -9.31 8.32
N GLY A 430 -4.72 -9.88 9.35
CA GLY A 430 -4.73 -11.32 9.55
C GLY A 430 -4.53 -11.77 10.99
N THR A 431 -5.07 -12.95 11.29
CA THR A 431 -4.91 -13.70 12.53
C THR A 431 -4.56 -15.14 12.16
N GLU A 432 -3.40 -15.62 12.57
CA GLU A 432 -2.87 -16.91 12.12
C GLU A 432 -2.91 -17.03 10.58
N ARG A 433 -3.47 -18.12 10.04
CA ARG A 433 -3.62 -18.32 8.58
C ARG A 433 -4.85 -17.60 8.00
N LEU A 434 -5.75 -17.09 8.85
CA LEU A 434 -6.88 -16.28 8.40
C LEU A 434 -6.39 -14.88 8.07
N HIS A 435 -6.68 -14.40 6.86
CA HIS A 435 -6.36 -13.03 6.49
C HIS A 435 -7.37 -12.50 5.47
N ARG A 436 -7.43 -11.17 5.39
CA ARG A 436 -8.28 -10.42 4.47
C ARG A 436 -7.43 -9.35 3.80
N ASN A 437 -7.52 -9.28 2.48
CA ASN A 437 -6.96 -8.20 1.68
C ASN A 437 -8.09 -7.20 1.34
N ILE A 438 -7.85 -5.92 1.58
CA ILE A 438 -8.81 -4.83 1.33
C ILE A 438 -8.08 -3.82 0.45
N SER A 439 -8.59 -3.55 -0.76
CA SER A 439 -8.03 -2.47 -1.59
C SER A 439 -8.33 -1.11 -0.96
N PHE A 440 -7.50 -0.11 -1.22
CA PHE A 440 -7.76 1.25 -0.74
C PHE A 440 -9.05 1.84 -1.31
N SER A 441 -9.48 1.40 -2.50
CA SER A 441 -10.76 1.79 -3.10
C SER A 441 -11.98 1.27 -2.34
N ASP A 442 -11.84 0.09 -1.71
CA ASP A 442 -12.92 -0.57 -0.98
C ASP A 442 -12.93 -0.19 0.51
N TYR A 443 -11.82 0.38 0.99
CA TYR A 443 -11.67 0.82 2.37
C TYR A 443 -12.24 2.23 2.56
N GLN A 444 -13.02 2.42 3.62
CA GLN A 444 -13.52 3.74 4.02
C GLN A 444 -12.59 4.28 5.11
N TRP A 445 -11.78 5.28 4.77
CA TRP A 445 -10.87 5.95 5.72
C TRP A 445 -11.63 6.51 6.93
N GLY A 446 -11.03 6.41 8.12
CA GLY A 446 -11.63 6.84 9.39
C GLY A 446 -12.75 5.96 9.90
N LYS A 447 -12.99 4.81 9.25
CA LYS A 447 -13.99 3.83 9.70
C LYS A 447 -13.31 2.66 10.40
N GLN A 448 -13.82 2.36 11.58
CA GLN A 448 -13.48 1.15 12.32
C GLN A 448 -13.97 -0.10 11.59
N GLU A 449 -13.05 -1.03 11.33
CA GLU A 449 -13.29 -2.34 10.74
C GLU A 449 -12.78 -3.44 11.69
N GLU A 450 -13.27 -4.67 11.50
CA GLU A 450 -12.98 -5.78 12.39
C GLU A 450 -12.67 -7.09 11.62
N LEU A 451 -11.85 -7.94 12.23
CA LEU A 451 -11.57 -9.31 11.79
C LEU A 451 -11.65 -10.26 12.99
N TRP A 452 -12.61 -11.18 12.95
CA TRP A 452 -12.86 -12.17 13.99
C TRP A 452 -12.47 -13.57 13.51
N LEU A 453 -11.81 -14.34 14.36
CA LEU A 453 -11.62 -15.78 14.20
C LEU A 453 -12.48 -16.51 15.23
N ALA A 454 -13.70 -16.89 14.81
CA ALA A 454 -14.67 -17.65 15.59
C ALA A 454 -14.90 -17.11 17.02
N GLY A 455 -15.01 -15.78 17.17
CA GLY A 455 -15.15 -15.11 18.48
C GLY A 455 -13.95 -15.22 19.42
N VAL A 456 -12.90 -15.98 19.07
CA VAL A 456 -11.71 -16.18 19.91
C VAL A 456 -10.70 -15.06 19.70
N LEU A 457 -10.29 -14.81 18.46
CA LEU A 457 -9.39 -13.68 18.15
C LEU A 457 -10.21 -12.57 17.53
N HIS A 458 -10.02 -11.35 18.02
CA HIS A 458 -10.64 -10.16 17.48
C HIS A 458 -9.56 -9.10 17.22
N LEU A 459 -9.41 -8.71 15.96
CA LEU A 459 -8.67 -7.50 15.57
C LEU A 459 -9.66 -6.42 15.18
N SER A 460 -9.47 -5.22 15.73
CA SER A 460 -10.21 -4.03 15.33
C SER A 460 -9.23 -2.93 14.95
N PHE A 461 -9.45 -2.31 13.79
CA PHE A 461 -8.54 -1.31 13.25
C PHE A 461 -9.29 -0.17 12.59
N GLU A 462 -8.66 1.00 12.63
CA GLU A 462 -9.13 2.23 12.01
C GLU A 462 -7.90 2.93 11.43
N ILE A 463 -8.00 3.33 10.17
CA ILE A 463 -6.91 3.93 9.41
C ILE A 463 -7.45 5.20 8.75
N ASP A 464 -6.77 6.32 8.98
CA ASP A 464 -6.99 7.56 8.23
C ASP A 464 -5.82 7.83 7.31
N ASP A 465 -6.14 8.33 6.11
CA ASP A 465 -5.15 8.73 5.13
C ASP A 465 -4.88 10.24 5.17
N PHE A 466 -3.71 10.64 5.65
CA PHE A 466 -3.25 12.03 5.63
C PHE A 466 -2.24 12.22 4.51
N SER A 467 -2.76 12.37 3.29
CA SER A 467 -1.94 12.44 2.07
C SER A 467 -1.02 13.66 2.04
N GLY A 468 -1.45 14.84 2.52
CA GLY A 468 -0.57 16.01 2.61
C GLY A 468 0.61 15.85 3.58
N GLU A 469 0.49 15.00 4.60
CA GLU A 469 1.57 14.73 5.57
C GLU A 469 2.41 13.50 5.25
N SER A 470 2.08 12.77 4.19
CA SER A 470 2.68 11.49 3.83
C SER A 470 2.69 10.48 4.98
N LYS A 471 1.58 10.40 5.72
CA LYS A 471 1.40 9.49 6.86
C LYS A 471 0.00 8.87 6.92
N TYR A 472 -0.11 7.76 7.61
CA TYR A 472 -1.37 7.18 8.07
C TYR A 472 -1.52 7.41 9.57
N LEU A 473 -2.74 7.67 10.02
CA LEU A 473 -3.10 7.60 11.43
C LEU A 473 -3.74 6.24 11.68
N VAL A 474 -3.16 5.44 12.56
CA VAL A 474 -3.59 4.05 12.74
C VAL A 474 -3.93 3.76 14.20
N SER A 475 -5.13 3.22 14.41
CA SER A 475 -5.55 2.58 15.65
C SER A 475 -5.72 1.08 15.43
N LEU A 476 -5.18 0.28 16.34
CA LEU A 476 -5.19 -1.18 16.24
C LEU A 476 -5.36 -1.80 17.62
N ASN A 477 -6.41 -2.58 17.79
CA ASN A 477 -6.72 -3.33 19.00
C ASN A 477 -6.75 -4.83 18.70
N MET A 478 -6.25 -5.62 19.64
CA MET A 478 -6.30 -7.08 19.58
C MET A 478 -6.88 -7.63 20.87
N SER A 479 -7.84 -8.55 20.76
CA SER A 479 -8.41 -9.29 21.89
C SER A 479 -8.39 -10.79 21.64
N ILE A 480 -8.15 -11.57 22.70
CA ILE A 480 -8.24 -13.03 22.71
C ILE A 480 -9.26 -13.44 23.79
N CYS A 481 -10.39 -13.98 23.38
CA CYS A 481 -11.57 -14.18 24.19
C CYS A 481 -11.92 -15.68 24.28
N PHE A 482 -12.25 -16.15 25.48
CA PHE A 482 -12.71 -17.53 25.71
C PHE A 482 -14.07 -17.56 26.43
N GLU A 483 -14.75 -16.40 26.47
CA GLU A 483 -16.01 -16.18 27.16
C GLU A 483 -16.85 -15.22 26.31
N SER A 484 -18.06 -15.63 25.96
CA SER A 484 -18.97 -14.82 25.13
C SER A 484 -19.53 -13.57 25.84
N ASN A 485 -19.60 -13.58 27.17
CA ASN A 485 -20.25 -12.53 27.96
C ASN A 485 -19.36 -11.95 29.09
N LYS A 486 -18.03 -12.18 29.02
CA LYS A 486 -17.06 -11.65 29.99
C LYS A 486 -15.95 -10.91 29.24
N SER A 487 -15.09 -10.21 29.99
CA SER A 487 -13.88 -9.62 29.43
C SER A 487 -12.99 -10.68 28.79
N CYS A 488 -12.38 -10.33 27.65
CA CYS A 488 -11.41 -11.18 26.98
C CYS A 488 -10.19 -11.45 27.85
N HIS A 489 -9.55 -12.60 27.63
CA HIS A 489 -8.39 -13.04 28.39
C HIS A 489 -7.17 -12.15 28.10
N VAL A 490 -6.95 -11.83 26.82
CA VAL A 490 -6.00 -10.80 26.38
C VAL A 490 -6.80 -9.68 25.73
N SER A 491 -6.46 -8.44 26.05
CA SER A 491 -7.00 -7.24 25.41
C SER A 491 -5.90 -6.19 25.38
N THR A 492 -5.36 -5.95 24.19
CA THR A 492 -4.16 -5.13 23.98
C THR A 492 -4.48 -4.05 22.95
N GLN A 493 -4.34 -2.79 23.35
CA GLN A 493 -4.30 -1.66 22.43
C GLN A 493 -2.89 -1.59 21.84
N ILE A 494 -2.74 -2.11 20.62
CA ILE A 494 -1.45 -2.21 19.93
C ILE A 494 -1.04 -0.83 19.42
N LEU A 495 -1.93 -0.13 18.73
CA LEU A 495 -1.75 1.25 18.28
C LEU A 495 -2.92 2.11 18.71
N SER A 496 -2.64 3.37 19.02
CA SER A 496 -3.64 4.37 19.40
C SER A 496 -3.33 5.65 18.66
N ASN A 497 -4.12 6.00 17.64
CA ASN A 497 -3.95 7.19 16.81
C ASN A 497 -2.45 7.40 16.47
N THR A 498 -1.79 6.33 16.04
CA THR A 498 -0.34 6.31 15.87
C THR A 498 0.02 6.64 14.44
N TRP A 499 0.88 7.64 14.27
CA TRP A 499 1.39 8.07 12.97
C TRP A 499 2.37 7.06 12.38
N LEU A 500 2.01 6.45 11.26
CA LEU A 500 2.88 5.60 10.45
C LEU A 500 3.28 6.35 9.18
N THR A 501 4.58 6.40 8.88
CA THR A 501 5.09 7.10 7.70
C THR A 501 4.84 6.30 6.43
N LYS A 502 4.29 6.93 5.38
CA LYS A 502 4.16 6.32 4.06
C LYS A 502 5.54 6.09 3.46
N ALA A 503 5.77 4.91 2.90
CA ALA A 503 6.95 4.68 2.07
C ALA A 503 6.81 5.47 0.76
N LEU A 504 7.91 6.07 0.30
CA LEU A 504 8.00 6.59 -1.06
C LEU A 504 7.99 5.40 -2.02
N CYS A 505 6.92 5.28 -2.82
CA CYS A 505 6.87 4.27 -3.86
C CYS A 505 7.79 4.70 -5.00
N ALA A 506 8.79 3.88 -5.32
CA ALA A 506 9.43 4.00 -6.62
C ALA A 506 8.33 3.74 -7.66
N TRP A 507 8.05 4.70 -8.52
CA TRP A 507 7.23 4.51 -9.71
C TRP A 507 7.97 3.62 -10.73
N ASP A 508 8.68 2.59 -10.26
CA ASP A 508 9.48 1.70 -11.07
C ASP A 508 8.68 0.47 -11.51
N ASN A 509 8.97 0.07 -12.74
CA ASN A 509 8.23 -0.89 -13.57
C ASN A 509 8.23 -2.33 -13.04
N ASN A 510 7.76 -2.59 -11.83
CA ASN A 510 7.62 -3.95 -11.34
C ASN A 510 6.18 -4.44 -11.48
N TYR A 511 5.97 -5.30 -12.48
CA TYR A 511 4.81 -6.18 -12.58
C TYR A 511 4.56 -6.88 -11.22
N TYR A 512 3.29 -7.02 -10.81
CA TYR A 512 2.92 -7.86 -9.66
C TYR A 512 3.48 -9.28 -9.79
N ILE A 513 3.61 -9.77 -11.04
CA ILE A 513 4.39 -10.95 -11.42
C ILE A 513 5.60 -10.51 -12.24
N SER A 514 6.80 -10.56 -11.66
CA SER A 514 8.05 -10.35 -12.42
C SER A 514 8.09 -11.28 -13.63
N ASN A 515 8.24 -10.73 -14.83
CA ASN A 515 8.28 -11.46 -16.12
C ASN A 515 6.94 -12.05 -16.61
N PHE A 516 5.80 -11.40 -16.34
CA PHE A 516 4.51 -11.82 -16.92
C PHE A 516 4.54 -11.89 -18.46
N SER A 517 3.88 -12.90 -19.02
CA SER A 517 3.71 -13.10 -20.46
C SER A 517 2.33 -13.68 -20.70
N LEU A 518 1.49 -12.93 -21.42
CA LEU A 518 0.15 -13.39 -21.77
C LEU A 518 0.22 -14.62 -22.66
N THR A 519 1.21 -14.73 -23.54
CA THR A 519 1.40 -15.93 -24.38
C THR A 519 1.69 -17.17 -23.51
N ASN A 520 2.62 -17.07 -22.57
CA ASN A 520 2.91 -18.17 -21.64
C ASN A 520 1.69 -18.49 -20.74
N TRP A 521 0.94 -17.47 -20.32
CA TRP A 521 -0.27 -17.65 -19.54
C TRP A 521 -1.38 -18.33 -20.36
N LEU A 522 -1.61 -17.91 -21.60
CA LEU A 522 -2.57 -18.54 -22.54
C LEU A 522 -2.20 -20.00 -22.81
N GLU A 523 -0.90 -20.31 -22.97
CA GLU A 523 -0.43 -21.69 -23.11
C GLU A 523 -0.65 -22.51 -21.83
N LYS A 524 -0.34 -21.93 -20.67
CA LYS A 524 -0.54 -22.55 -19.35
C LYS A 524 -2.01 -22.86 -19.09
N GLU A 525 -2.89 -21.90 -19.35
CA GLU A 525 -4.33 -21.99 -19.14
C GLU A 525 -5.08 -22.61 -20.35
N ASN A 526 -4.35 -22.97 -21.42
CA ASN A 526 -4.89 -23.54 -22.67
C ASN A 526 -6.07 -22.71 -23.24
N MET A 527 -5.90 -21.40 -23.26
CA MET A 527 -6.86 -20.43 -23.78
C MET A 527 -6.38 -19.83 -25.11
N SER A 528 -7.31 -19.27 -25.88
CA SER A 528 -7.02 -18.53 -27.10
C SER A 528 -7.74 -17.19 -27.09
N LEU A 529 -7.15 -16.17 -27.70
CA LEU A 529 -7.80 -14.87 -27.88
C LEU A 529 -8.93 -14.95 -28.92
N PRO A 530 -10.03 -14.17 -28.78
CA PRO A 530 -10.35 -13.29 -27.65
C PRO A 530 -10.75 -14.08 -26.40
N LEU A 531 -10.36 -13.59 -25.22
CA LEU A 531 -10.63 -14.27 -23.95
C LEU A 531 -12.13 -14.30 -23.63
N PRO A 532 -12.68 -15.46 -23.23
CA PRO A 532 -14.03 -15.53 -22.68
C PRO A 532 -14.11 -14.77 -21.35
N ASP A 533 -15.31 -14.35 -20.93
CA ASP A 533 -15.51 -13.54 -19.72
C ASP A 533 -14.85 -14.13 -18.46
N TYR A 534 -14.93 -15.45 -18.26
CA TYR A 534 -14.27 -16.11 -17.12
C TYR A 534 -12.73 -16.08 -17.21
N GLY A 535 -12.19 -16.13 -18.44
CA GLY A 535 -10.76 -16.07 -18.69
C GLY A 535 -10.18 -14.68 -18.47
N GLN A 536 -10.96 -13.62 -18.76
CA GLN A 536 -10.58 -12.25 -18.41
C GLN A 536 -10.51 -12.08 -16.88
N LEU A 537 -11.54 -12.55 -16.16
CA LEU A 537 -11.56 -12.47 -14.69
C LEU A 537 -10.41 -13.23 -14.05
N LEU A 538 -10.15 -14.45 -14.53
CA LEU A 538 -9.02 -15.26 -14.05
C LEU A 538 -7.68 -14.57 -14.32
N LEU A 539 -7.50 -14.01 -15.51
CA LEU A 539 -6.29 -13.27 -15.87
C LEU A 539 -6.06 -12.06 -14.95
N PHE A 540 -7.11 -11.28 -14.68
CA PHE A 540 -7.00 -10.09 -13.83
C PHE A 540 -6.72 -10.44 -12.37
N GLU A 541 -7.25 -11.56 -11.90
CA GLU A 541 -6.99 -12.09 -10.55
C GLU A 541 -5.54 -12.60 -10.45
N ASP A 542 -5.07 -13.41 -11.41
CA ASP A 542 -3.70 -13.92 -11.45
C ASP A 542 -2.65 -12.81 -11.55
N THR A 543 -2.95 -11.78 -12.35
CA THR A 543 -2.06 -10.61 -12.52
C THR A 543 -2.16 -9.62 -11.36
N GLY A 544 -3.09 -9.84 -10.42
CA GLY A 544 -3.30 -9.01 -9.24
C GLY A 544 -3.90 -7.63 -9.53
N ILE A 545 -4.42 -7.39 -10.74
CA ILE A 545 -5.01 -6.09 -11.10
C ILE A 545 -6.52 -6.01 -10.83
N ALA A 546 -7.20 -7.14 -10.66
CA ALA A 546 -8.65 -7.20 -10.52
C ALA A 546 -9.23 -6.19 -9.50
N PRO A 547 -8.66 -5.99 -8.29
CA PRO A 547 -9.20 -5.05 -7.31
C PRO A 547 -9.19 -3.58 -7.75
N TYR A 548 -8.36 -3.22 -8.74
CA TYR A 548 -8.24 -1.84 -9.20
C TYR A 548 -9.02 -1.57 -10.48
N LEU A 549 -9.67 -2.58 -11.04
CA LEU A 549 -10.50 -2.42 -12.22
C LEU A 549 -11.84 -1.77 -11.84
N GLN A 550 -12.28 -0.80 -12.63
CA GLN A 550 -13.62 -0.24 -12.44
C GLN A 550 -14.70 -1.27 -12.83
N ASP A 551 -15.77 -1.32 -12.03
CA ASP A 551 -16.94 -2.19 -12.28
C ASP A 551 -17.54 -1.91 -13.67
N ASN A 552 -17.70 -0.62 -14.01
CA ASN A 552 -18.16 -0.17 -15.31
C ASN A 552 -16.95 0.32 -16.12
N GLN A 553 -16.81 -0.18 -17.34
CA GLN A 553 -15.76 0.28 -18.25
C GLN A 553 -16.08 1.70 -18.77
N CYS A 554 -15.05 2.53 -18.96
CA CYS A 554 -15.24 3.94 -19.35
C CYS A 554 -15.99 4.15 -20.68
N GLY A 555 -16.05 3.14 -21.55
CA GLY A 555 -16.85 3.15 -22.79
C GLY A 555 -18.36 3.21 -22.57
N GLU A 556 -18.86 2.87 -21.37
CA GLU A 556 -20.29 2.87 -21.04
C GLU A 556 -20.82 4.25 -20.58
N ASP A 557 -19.93 5.19 -20.22
CA ASP A 557 -20.32 6.55 -19.81
C ASP A 557 -20.60 7.44 -21.05
N ILE A 558 -21.81 7.25 -21.58
CA ILE A 558 -22.33 7.76 -22.86
C ILE A 558 -22.18 9.28 -23.05
N LEU A 559 -21.98 10.05 -21.98
CA LEU A 559 -21.93 11.53 -22.02
C LEU A 559 -20.51 12.09 -22.21
N LYS A 560 -19.46 11.44 -21.67
CA LYS A 560 -18.08 11.97 -21.71
C LYS A 560 -17.30 11.54 -22.95
N PHE A 561 -17.51 10.33 -23.48
CA PHE A 561 -16.62 9.73 -24.49
C PHE A 561 -17.26 9.47 -25.88
N LYS A 562 -18.50 9.89 -26.14
CA LYS A 562 -19.31 9.33 -27.26
C LYS A 562 -19.45 10.19 -28.53
N HIS A 563 -19.10 11.47 -28.52
CA HIS A 563 -19.42 12.37 -29.65
C HIS A 563 -18.22 12.87 -30.45
N SER A 564 -17.01 12.69 -29.94
CA SER A 564 -15.77 13.03 -30.63
C SER A 564 -14.62 12.24 -30.03
N ILE A 565 -13.59 11.99 -30.85
CA ILE A 565 -12.30 11.43 -30.44
C ILE A 565 -11.66 12.26 -29.30
N PHE A 566 -11.93 13.56 -29.28
CA PHE A 566 -11.48 14.46 -28.23
C PHE A 566 -12.61 15.39 -27.80
N THR A 567 -12.87 15.47 -26.51
CA THR A 567 -13.84 16.41 -25.92
C THR A 567 -13.09 17.42 -25.07
N ASN A 568 -13.43 18.69 -25.23
CA ASN A 568 -12.76 19.78 -24.51
C ASN A 568 -13.77 20.51 -23.61
N ALA A 569 -13.63 20.35 -22.30
CA ALA A 569 -14.37 21.10 -21.29
C ALA A 569 -13.56 22.28 -20.71
N CYS A 570 -12.32 22.51 -21.18
CA CYS A 570 -11.51 23.64 -20.77
C CYS A 570 -12.20 24.96 -21.20
N PRO A 571 -12.37 25.92 -20.29
CA PRO A 571 -12.96 27.22 -20.61
C PRO A 571 -12.04 28.12 -21.48
N LEU A 572 -10.76 27.76 -21.60
CA LEU A 572 -9.76 28.50 -22.38
C LEU A 572 -9.61 27.94 -23.79
N ASN A 573 -9.21 28.79 -24.74
CA ASN A 573 -9.03 28.37 -26.13
C ASN A 573 -7.72 27.60 -26.26
N VAL A 574 -7.81 26.27 -26.31
CA VAL A 574 -6.66 25.36 -26.48
C VAL A 574 -6.57 24.94 -27.94
N SER A 575 -5.36 24.92 -28.51
CA SER A 575 -5.14 24.52 -29.90
C SER A 575 -5.73 23.14 -30.21
N ASP A 576 -6.29 22.96 -31.42
CA ASP A 576 -6.86 21.70 -31.87
C ASP A 576 -5.83 20.56 -31.71
N ILE A 577 -6.15 19.57 -30.90
CA ILE A 577 -5.33 18.36 -30.76
C ILE A 577 -5.45 17.55 -32.05
N GLU A 578 -4.33 17.25 -32.70
CA GLU A 578 -4.32 16.33 -33.83
C GLU A 578 -4.90 14.98 -33.40
N LEU A 579 -5.85 14.49 -34.20
CA LEU A 579 -6.71 13.34 -33.95
C LEU A 579 -5.99 12.16 -33.25
N VAL A 580 -6.22 12.04 -31.94
CA VAL A 580 -5.79 10.88 -31.15
C VAL A 580 -6.61 9.65 -31.61
N GLU A 581 -6.05 8.44 -31.65
CA GLU A 581 -6.85 7.25 -32.06
C GLU A 581 -7.83 6.77 -30.96
N ILE A 582 -7.78 7.37 -29.77
CA ILE A 582 -8.58 6.98 -28.61
C ILE A 582 -9.42 8.14 -28.06
N PRO A 583 -10.61 7.86 -27.49
CA PRO A 583 -11.46 8.89 -26.89
C PRO A 583 -10.82 9.48 -25.63
N CYS A 584 -10.49 10.77 -25.69
CA CYS A 584 -9.97 11.56 -24.58
C CYS A 584 -10.85 12.78 -24.26
N HIS A 585 -10.79 13.23 -23.01
CA HIS A 585 -11.51 14.37 -22.47
C HIS A 585 -10.54 15.27 -21.70
N LEU A 586 -10.45 16.54 -22.13
CA LEU A 586 -9.77 17.59 -21.38
C LEU A 586 -10.75 18.21 -20.40
N SER A 587 -10.41 18.16 -19.11
CA SER A 587 -11.24 18.62 -18.01
C SER A 587 -11.39 20.14 -17.99
N ALA A 588 -12.34 20.62 -17.18
CA ALA A 588 -12.54 22.04 -16.95
C ALA A 588 -11.34 22.74 -16.29
N LEU A 589 -10.39 21.99 -15.72
CA LEU A 589 -9.15 22.53 -15.17
C LEU A 589 -8.11 22.87 -16.24
N CYS A 590 -8.35 22.54 -17.52
CA CYS A 590 -7.43 22.72 -18.65
C CYS A 590 -6.10 21.96 -18.57
N THR A 591 -5.78 21.38 -17.42
CA THR A 591 -4.56 20.63 -17.10
C THR A 591 -4.88 19.18 -16.71
N GLY A 592 -6.12 18.73 -16.95
CA GLY A 592 -6.59 17.39 -16.65
C GLY A 592 -7.03 16.62 -17.88
N ILE A 593 -6.44 15.46 -18.13
CA ILE A 593 -6.69 14.64 -19.31
C ILE A 593 -7.08 13.23 -18.88
N GLU A 594 -8.31 12.88 -19.25
CA GLU A 594 -8.89 11.57 -19.05
C GLU A 594 -9.03 10.87 -20.41
N CYS A 595 -8.58 9.62 -20.53
CA CYS A 595 -8.69 8.86 -21.78
C CYS A 595 -9.23 7.47 -21.50
N CYS A 596 -10.04 6.95 -22.42
CA CYS A 596 -10.55 5.58 -22.38
C CYS A 596 -9.82 4.74 -23.44
N VAL A 597 -9.04 3.76 -23.00
CA VAL A 597 -8.08 3.02 -23.83
C VAL A 597 -8.55 1.57 -24.00
N HIS A 598 -8.88 1.18 -25.23
CA HIS A 598 -9.28 -0.20 -25.53
C HIS A 598 -8.08 -1.13 -25.73
N SER A 599 -8.03 -2.23 -24.98
CA SER A 599 -7.08 -3.32 -25.21
C SER A 599 -7.70 -4.41 -26.07
N ASN A 600 -7.11 -4.68 -27.24
CA ASN A 600 -7.61 -5.71 -28.16
C ASN A 600 -7.38 -7.13 -27.63
N LYS A 601 -6.25 -7.35 -26.94
CA LYS A 601 -5.89 -8.67 -26.40
C LYS A 601 -6.69 -9.00 -25.13
N LEU A 602 -6.90 -8.01 -24.27
CA LEU A 602 -7.64 -8.19 -23.01
C LEU A 602 -9.15 -8.01 -23.20
N ASN A 603 -9.58 -7.44 -24.33
CA ASN A 603 -10.97 -7.10 -24.64
C ASN A 603 -11.64 -6.26 -23.53
N ARG A 604 -10.91 -5.25 -23.05
CA ARG A 604 -11.30 -4.36 -21.96
C ARG A 604 -10.84 -2.94 -22.21
N ASP A 605 -11.66 -1.97 -21.80
CA ASP A 605 -11.31 -0.56 -21.76
C ASP A 605 -10.74 -0.15 -20.39
N PHE A 606 -9.64 0.59 -20.40
CA PHE A 606 -9.01 1.18 -19.22
C PHE A 606 -9.25 2.69 -19.17
N HIS A 607 -9.68 3.21 -18.03
CA HIS A 607 -9.82 4.64 -17.77
C HIS A 607 -8.50 5.20 -17.23
N THR A 608 -7.78 5.97 -18.05
CA THR A 608 -6.57 6.65 -17.60
C THR A 608 -6.85 8.11 -17.28
N ARG A 609 -6.24 8.65 -16.22
CA ARG A 609 -6.38 10.06 -15.84
C ARG A 609 -5.02 10.63 -15.42
N VAL A 610 -4.75 11.85 -15.87
CA VAL A 610 -3.65 12.69 -15.40
C VAL A 610 -4.25 14.06 -15.14
N LEU A 611 -4.21 14.53 -13.90
CA LEU A 611 -4.73 15.82 -13.49
C LEU A 611 -3.65 16.58 -12.75
N VAL A 612 -3.28 17.75 -13.25
CA VAL A 612 -2.40 18.68 -12.52
C VAL A 612 -3.27 19.82 -12.03
N ASP A 613 -3.62 19.83 -10.75
CA ASP A 613 -4.45 20.89 -10.18
C ASP A 613 -3.59 21.92 -9.44
N PRO A 614 -3.27 23.07 -10.07
CA PRO A 614 -2.47 24.12 -9.45
C PRO A 614 -3.16 24.76 -8.23
N CYS A 615 -4.50 24.63 -8.11
CA CYS A 615 -5.30 25.30 -7.09
C CYS A 615 -5.51 24.44 -5.84
N SER A 616 -5.37 23.13 -5.94
CA SER A 616 -5.27 22.23 -4.78
C SER A 616 -3.84 21.74 -4.53
N TYR A 617 -2.90 22.09 -5.41
CA TYR A 617 -1.49 21.72 -5.35
C TYR A 617 -1.24 20.20 -5.48
N VAL A 618 -2.12 19.49 -6.18
CA VAL A 618 -2.09 18.03 -6.33
C VAL A 618 -1.90 17.64 -7.80
N VAL A 619 -1.03 16.64 -8.00
CA VAL A 619 -0.97 15.85 -9.23
C VAL A 619 -1.63 14.50 -8.97
N THR A 620 -2.67 14.19 -9.72
CA THR A 620 -3.34 12.90 -9.71
C THR A 620 -3.02 12.14 -10.99
N VAL A 621 -2.47 10.94 -10.85
CA VAL A 621 -2.27 10.00 -11.97
C VAL A 621 -3.00 8.72 -11.63
N GLY A 622 -3.75 8.15 -12.58
CA GLY A 622 -4.46 6.90 -12.30
C GLY A 622 -4.88 6.10 -13.52
N ILE A 623 -5.09 4.81 -13.29
CA ILE A 623 -5.62 3.82 -14.22
C ILE A 623 -6.75 3.08 -13.51
N ASP A 624 -7.98 3.17 -14.03
CA ASP A 624 -9.22 2.70 -13.39
C ASP A 624 -9.34 3.23 -11.94
N ASN A 625 -9.32 2.35 -10.93
CA ASN A 625 -9.35 2.69 -9.51
C ASN A 625 -7.94 2.75 -8.88
N PHE A 626 -6.88 2.40 -9.62
CA PHE A 626 -5.50 2.56 -9.17
C PHE A 626 -5.08 4.02 -9.37
N VAL A 627 -5.27 4.84 -8.34
CA VAL A 627 -5.08 6.29 -8.40
C VAL A 627 -4.05 6.73 -7.37
N TYR A 628 -3.07 7.50 -7.81
CA TYR A 628 -2.03 8.08 -6.96
C TYR A 628 -2.14 9.60 -6.95
N ASN A 629 -2.14 10.18 -5.75
CA ASN A 629 -2.13 11.62 -5.54
C ASN A 629 -0.78 12.02 -4.93
N THR A 630 -0.15 13.05 -5.47
CA THR A 630 1.09 13.62 -4.94
C THR A 630 1.06 15.14 -5.00
N SER A 631 1.88 15.80 -4.19
CA SER A 631 2.01 17.26 -4.25
C SER A 631 2.72 17.69 -5.54
N ILE A 632 2.31 18.82 -6.12
CA ILE A 632 3.00 19.43 -7.26
C ILE A 632 4.49 19.68 -6.98
N THR A 633 4.89 20.00 -5.74
CA THR A 633 6.31 20.21 -5.42
C THR A 633 7.14 18.94 -5.35
N GLU A 634 6.49 17.81 -5.10
CA GLU A 634 7.17 16.51 -5.04
C GLU A 634 7.25 15.89 -6.44
N PHE A 635 6.54 16.46 -7.42
CA PHE A 635 6.62 16.07 -8.82
C PHE A 635 7.90 16.61 -9.46
N SER A 636 8.75 15.72 -9.98
CA SER A 636 9.95 16.13 -10.72
C SER A 636 9.60 16.63 -12.13
N PHE A 637 9.47 17.95 -12.27
CA PHE A 637 9.27 18.59 -13.57
C PHE A 637 10.46 18.37 -14.51
N GLY A 638 10.16 18.14 -15.79
CA GLY A 638 11.14 17.91 -16.85
C GLY A 638 11.79 16.52 -16.86
N GLU A 639 11.42 15.65 -15.92
CA GLU A 639 11.82 14.24 -15.89
C GLU A 639 10.69 13.33 -16.39
N VAL A 640 11.05 12.17 -16.95
CA VAL A 640 10.10 11.15 -17.39
C VAL A 640 9.55 10.41 -16.18
N GLN A 641 8.23 10.47 -16.00
CA GLN A 641 7.51 9.75 -14.98
C GLN A 641 6.77 8.56 -15.58
N GLN A 642 6.88 7.38 -14.96
CA GLN A 642 6.21 6.16 -15.44
C GLN A 642 5.26 5.62 -14.38
N PHE A 643 3.96 5.61 -14.66
CA PHE A 643 2.95 5.07 -13.78
C PHE A 643 2.36 3.80 -14.37
N SER A 644 2.41 2.69 -13.63
CA SER A 644 2.10 1.37 -14.15
C SER A 644 1.08 0.62 -13.29
N LEU A 645 0.03 0.09 -13.94
CA LEU A 645 -0.87 -0.90 -13.34
C LEU A 645 -0.34 -2.30 -13.64
N ALA A 646 0.50 -2.81 -12.73
CA ALA A 646 1.14 -4.13 -12.80
C ALA A 646 1.84 -4.42 -14.14
N GLY A 647 2.43 -3.41 -14.79
CA GLY A 647 3.10 -3.51 -16.09
C GLY A 647 2.16 -3.62 -17.30
N ILE A 648 0.86 -3.86 -17.08
CA ILE A 648 -0.12 -4.12 -18.14
C ILE A 648 -0.56 -2.84 -18.84
N ALA A 649 -0.91 -1.82 -18.05
CA ALA A 649 -1.24 -0.50 -18.56
C ALA A 649 -0.26 0.50 -17.96
N ASN A 650 0.41 1.27 -18.80
CA ASN A 650 1.44 2.21 -18.39
C ASN A 650 1.14 3.60 -18.93
N ILE A 651 1.34 4.60 -18.09
CA ILE A 651 1.28 6.02 -18.43
C ILE A 651 2.70 6.55 -18.31
N GLU A 652 3.26 7.06 -19.40
CA GLU A 652 4.50 7.82 -19.39
C GLU A 652 4.16 9.30 -19.52
N LEU A 653 4.65 10.11 -18.58
CA LEU A 653 4.28 11.51 -18.43
C LEU A 653 5.53 12.37 -18.23
N ILE A 654 5.66 13.42 -19.02
CA ILE A 654 6.66 14.47 -18.82
C ILE A 654 5.91 15.80 -18.79
N ILE A 655 6.15 16.58 -17.73
CA ILE A 655 5.55 17.90 -17.58
C ILE A 655 6.68 18.91 -17.37
N TYR A 656 6.71 19.97 -18.19
CA TYR A 656 7.50 21.16 -17.92
C TYR A 656 6.59 22.30 -17.49
N TYR A 657 7.05 23.09 -16.52
CA TYR A 657 6.38 24.31 -16.11
C TYR A 657 6.92 25.51 -16.89
N LEU A 658 6.09 26.15 -17.72
CA LEU A 658 6.46 27.32 -18.52
C LEU A 658 5.98 28.60 -17.82
N GLU A 659 6.81 29.12 -16.90
CA GLU A 659 6.50 30.26 -16.02
C GLU A 659 5.90 31.47 -16.74
N LYS A 660 6.46 31.90 -17.88
CA LYS A 660 6.03 33.11 -18.60
C LYS A 660 4.73 32.99 -19.36
N GLU A 661 4.49 31.82 -19.94
CA GLU A 661 3.29 31.55 -20.73
C GLU A 661 2.14 31.04 -19.85
N HIS A 662 2.37 30.96 -18.53
CA HIS A 662 1.41 30.48 -17.54
C HIS A 662 0.77 29.15 -17.99
N SER A 663 1.61 28.23 -18.44
CA SER A 663 1.20 27.00 -19.11
C SER A 663 2.11 25.83 -18.70
N TYR A 664 1.59 24.61 -18.77
CA TYR A 664 2.39 23.38 -18.70
C TYR A 664 2.65 22.85 -20.10
N LEU A 665 3.89 22.46 -20.40
CA LEU A 665 4.20 21.65 -21.58
C LEU A 665 4.09 20.18 -21.19
N VAL A 666 3.09 19.49 -21.72
CA VAL A 666 2.76 18.12 -21.33
C VAL A 666 2.96 17.18 -22.51
N SER A 667 3.74 16.13 -22.27
CA SER A 667 3.87 14.97 -23.15
C SER A 667 3.36 13.75 -22.39
N LYS A 668 2.38 13.06 -22.96
CA LYS A 668 1.71 11.91 -22.34
C LYS A 668 1.61 10.78 -23.35
N ASN A 669 2.17 9.63 -22.99
CA ASN A 669 2.04 8.39 -23.72
C ASN A 669 1.32 7.36 -22.86
N ILE A 670 0.52 6.51 -23.50
CA ILE A 670 -0.11 5.36 -22.85
C ILE A 670 0.30 4.11 -23.61
N SER A 671 0.76 3.09 -22.90
CA SER A 671 1.06 1.78 -23.49
C SER A 671 0.29 0.67 -22.79
N ILE A 672 -0.19 -0.29 -23.58
CA ILE A 672 -0.73 -1.55 -23.09
C ILE A 672 0.25 -2.65 -23.46
N CYS A 673 0.76 -3.35 -22.46
CA CYS A 673 1.84 -4.34 -22.59
C CYS A 673 1.37 -5.65 -21.99
N THR A 674 1.24 -6.70 -22.82
CA THR A 674 0.88 -8.04 -22.32
C THR A 674 2.08 -8.98 -22.22
N GLU A 675 3.25 -8.49 -22.60
CA GLU A 675 4.52 -9.24 -22.62
C GLU A 675 5.61 -8.38 -21.96
N SER A 676 6.18 -8.86 -20.86
CA SER A 676 7.17 -8.11 -20.06
C SER A 676 8.56 -7.97 -20.69
N GLN A 677 8.88 -8.76 -21.71
CA GLN A 677 10.21 -8.81 -22.35
C GLN A 677 10.22 -8.24 -23.77
N ASP A 678 9.06 -7.87 -24.30
CA ASP A 678 8.90 -7.33 -25.66
C ASP A 678 8.46 -5.85 -25.61
N THR A 679 8.56 -5.16 -26.74
CA THR A 679 7.96 -3.82 -26.88
C THR A 679 6.44 -3.93 -26.75
N CYS A 680 5.83 -3.06 -25.94
CA CYS A 680 4.38 -3.00 -25.76
C CYS A 680 3.64 -2.98 -27.10
N GLU A 681 2.59 -3.80 -27.20
CA GLU A 681 1.94 -4.05 -28.49
C GLU A 681 1.01 -2.92 -28.93
N GLN A 682 0.49 -2.15 -27.98
CA GLN A 682 -0.33 -0.97 -28.24
C GLN A 682 0.31 0.23 -27.54
N ASN A 683 0.76 1.22 -28.31
CA ASN A 683 1.31 2.47 -27.82
C ASN A 683 0.52 3.62 -28.42
N TYR A 684 0.07 4.53 -27.57
CA TYR A 684 -0.72 5.69 -27.95
C TYR A 684 -0.01 6.95 -27.46
N VAL A 685 0.35 7.82 -28.40
CA VAL A 685 0.79 9.18 -28.08
C VAL A 685 -0.47 10.01 -27.87
N ILE A 686 -0.73 10.41 -26.63
CA ILE A 686 -1.93 11.17 -26.27
C ILE A 686 -1.68 12.64 -26.47
N LEU A 687 -0.57 13.12 -25.89
CA LEU A 687 -0.07 14.47 -26.06
C LEU A 687 1.41 14.42 -26.41
N GLU A 688 1.81 15.26 -27.37
CA GLU A 688 3.21 15.49 -27.70
C GLU A 688 3.49 16.99 -27.59
N ASN A 689 4.25 17.37 -26.56
CA ASN A 689 4.65 18.76 -26.29
C ASN A 689 3.47 19.74 -26.35
N MET A 690 2.33 19.34 -25.76
CA MET A 690 1.13 20.16 -25.79
C MET A 690 1.20 21.23 -24.69
N MET A 691 0.99 22.49 -25.06
CA MET A 691 0.84 23.58 -24.08
C MET A 691 -0.58 23.58 -23.51
N LEU A 692 -0.70 23.30 -22.21
CA LEU A 692 -1.93 23.35 -21.45
C LEU A 692 -1.93 24.59 -20.55
N PRO A 693 -2.91 25.51 -20.69
CA PRO A 693 -2.92 26.73 -19.90
C PRO A 693 -3.26 26.40 -18.43
N ILE A 694 -2.53 27.06 -17.53
CA ILE A 694 -2.78 27.00 -16.09
C ILE A 694 -3.96 27.93 -15.81
N LEU A 695 -5.06 27.40 -15.27
CA LEU A 695 -6.11 28.28 -14.77
C LEU A 695 -5.51 29.14 -13.64
N GLN A 696 -5.62 30.46 -13.77
CA GLN A 696 -5.30 31.35 -12.67
C GLN A 696 -6.22 31.01 -11.51
N CYS A 697 -5.66 30.35 -10.50
CA CYS A 697 -6.32 30.17 -9.23
C CYS A 697 -6.56 31.57 -8.66
N SER A 698 -7.78 31.81 -8.19
CA SER A 698 -8.06 33.00 -7.42
C SER A 698 -7.40 32.87 -6.04
N ASN A 699 -6.06 32.91 -6.00
CA ASN A 699 -5.29 32.88 -4.76
C ASN A 699 -5.41 34.20 -3.98
N ASN A 700 -6.25 35.12 -4.46
CA ASN A 700 -6.56 36.41 -3.87
C ASN A 700 -7.98 36.48 -3.27
N ASP A 701 -8.81 35.43 -3.36
CA ASP A 701 -10.20 35.46 -2.86
C ASP A 701 -10.43 34.65 -1.56
N GLY A 702 -9.53 34.79 -0.57
CA GLY A 702 -9.78 34.28 0.78
C GLY A 702 -9.80 32.75 0.90
N PHE A 703 -10.67 32.22 1.78
CA PHE A 703 -10.73 30.80 2.11
C PHE A 703 -11.36 29.97 0.98
N ILE A 704 -10.82 28.77 0.68
CA ILE A 704 -11.40 27.81 -0.29
C ILE A 704 -12.88 27.53 0.04
N LYS A 705 -13.21 27.47 1.33
CA LYS A 705 -14.59 27.48 1.81
C LYS A 705 -15.00 28.91 2.17
N GLU A 706 -15.85 29.50 1.33
CA GLU A 706 -16.48 30.80 1.60
C GLU A 706 -17.08 30.80 3.02
N ASP A 707 -16.85 31.88 3.79
CA ASP A 707 -17.29 32.03 5.19
C ASP A 707 -16.74 31.01 6.21
N PHE A 708 -15.55 30.44 5.97
CA PHE A 708 -14.88 29.58 6.94
C PHE A 708 -14.69 30.28 8.31
N SER A 709 -14.94 29.52 9.37
CA SER A 709 -14.76 29.94 10.75
C SER A 709 -14.25 28.76 11.57
N LEU A 710 -13.13 28.92 12.25
CA LEU A 710 -12.58 27.91 13.15
C LEU A 710 -13.53 27.62 14.31
N GLU A 711 -14.22 28.63 14.83
CA GLU A 711 -15.25 28.44 15.86
C GLU A 711 -16.41 27.58 15.34
N ARG A 712 -16.90 27.83 14.13
CA ARG A 712 -18.00 27.03 13.53
C ARG A 712 -17.57 25.59 13.29
N TRP A 713 -16.40 25.39 12.69
CA TRP A 713 -15.83 24.06 12.45
C TRP A 713 -15.65 23.29 13.76
N ARG A 714 -15.11 23.94 14.82
CA ARG A 714 -14.97 23.31 16.15
C ARG A 714 -16.32 22.81 16.68
N ASN A 715 -17.36 23.65 16.61
CA ASN A 715 -18.69 23.27 17.08
C ASN A 715 -19.31 22.13 16.27
N GLU A 716 -19.13 22.13 14.94
CA GLU A 716 -19.63 21.08 14.04
C GLU A 716 -18.89 19.75 14.22
N SER A 717 -17.58 19.81 14.47
CA SER A 717 -16.73 18.66 14.77
C SER A 717 -16.83 18.19 16.23
N GLY A 718 -17.70 18.82 17.05
CA GLY A 718 -18.00 18.38 18.42
C GLY A 718 -17.02 18.84 19.50
N PHE A 719 -16.10 19.76 19.20
CA PHE A 719 -15.19 20.37 20.17
C PHE A 719 -15.86 21.53 20.90
N SER A 720 -15.56 21.70 22.20
CA SER A 720 -15.96 22.90 22.93
C SER A 720 -14.99 24.06 22.66
N SER A 721 -15.45 25.30 22.81
CA SER A 721 -14.67 26.50 22.47
C SER A 721 -13.35 26.68 23.25
N ASN A 722 -13.14 25.91 24.33
CA ASN A 722 -11.94 25.95 25.17
C ASN A 722 -11.04 24.71 25.07
N ASP A 723 -11.41 23.70 24.27
CA ASP A 723 -10.57 22.51 24.11
C ASP A 723 -9.35 22.84 23.23
N SER A 724 -8.16 22.44 23.68
CA SER A 724 -6.95 22.54 22.86
C SER A 724 -6.99 21.46 21.79
N LEU A 725 -6.87 21.86 20.52
CA LEU A 725 -6.77 20.92 19.41
C LEU A 725 -5.49 20.09 19.54
N THR A 726 -5.63 18.78 19.39
CA THR A 726 -4.50 17.86 19.27
C THR A 726 -3.86 17.99 17.89
N SER A 727 -2.66 17.42 17.71
CA SER A 727 -2.02 17.41 16.40
C SER A 727 -2.84 16.69 15.32
N VAL A 728 -3.67 15.72 15.71
CA VAL A 728 -4.60 15.03 14.80
C VAL A 728 -5.71 15.96 14.36
N ASP A 729 -6.36 16.65 15.31
CA ASP A 729 -7.46 17.58 15.01
C ASP A 729 -7.00 18.73 14.10
N VAL A 730 -5.75 19.19 14.30
CA VAL A 730 -5.11 20.22 13.46
C VAL A 730 -4.85 19.71 12.04
N SER A 731 -4.37 18.47 11.86
CA SER A 731 -4.18 17.88 10.54
C SER A 731 -5.51 17.65 9.81
N GLU A 732 -6.56 17.23 10.53
CA GLU A 732 -7.92 17.11 9.97
C GLU A 732 -8.47 18.47 9.52
N LEU A 733 -8.28 19.52 10.34
CA LEU A 733 -8.61 20.88 9.97
C LEU A 733 -7.88 21.32 8.70
N PHE A 734 -6.58 21.05 8.59
CA PHE A 734 -5.78 21.40 7.42
C PHE A 734 -6.21 20.65 6.16
N GLU A 735 -6.60 19.38 6.27
CA GLU A 735 -7.19 18.65 5.15
C GLU A 735 -8.55 19.25 4.76
N TYR A 736 -9.40 19.57 5.75
CA TYR A 736 -10.74 20.13 5.54
C TYR A 736 -10.74 21.50 4.83
N ILE A 737 -9.78 22.37 5.17
CA ILE A 737 -9.63 23.69 4.55
C ILE A 737 -8.72 23.68 3.30
N GLY A 738 -8.09 22.55 2.98
CA GLY A 738 -7.20 22.42 1.81
C GLY A 738 -5.79 22.97 2.00
N LEU A 739 -5.35 23.17 3.24
CA LEU A 739 -4.00 23.65 3.58
C LEU A 739 -2.96 22.53 3.46
N SER A 740 -3.34 21.28 3.73
CA SER A 740 -2.44 20.15 3.99
C SER A 740 -1.39 19.93 2.90
N TYR A 741 -1.74 20.10 1.63
CA TYR A 741 -0.85 19.89 0.48
C TYR A 741 0.21 20.98 0.29
N TYR A 742 -0.01 22.16 0.87
CA TYR A 742 0.91 23.29 0.79
C TYR A 742 1.92 23.33 1.93
N LEU A 743 1.73 22.51 2.97
CA LEU A 743 2.58 22.57 4.15
C LEU A 743 3.87 21.75 3.95
N LEU A 744 4.99 22.27 4.44
CA LEU A 744 6.27 21.58 4.47
C LEU A 744 6.16 20.31 5.32
N SER A 745 6.84 19.24 4.85
CA SER A 745 6.92 17.95 5.53
C SER A 745 7.69 18.05 6.85
N THR A 746 8.69 18.94 6.89
CA THR A 746 9.43 19.32 8.10
C THR A 746 9.01 20.71 8.54
N ARG A 747 8.46 20.81 9.75
CA ARG A 747 8.10 22.08 10.38
C ARG A 747 9.36 22.92 10.63
N CYS A 748 9.31 24.21 10.35
CA CYS A 748 10.36 25.12 10.79
C CYS A 748 10.41 25.17 12.32
N ASN A 749 11.60 25.31 12.92
CA ASN A 749 11.72 25.37 14.38
C ASN A 749 12.46 26.65 14.78
N ARG A 750 11.73 27.55 15.43
CA ARG A 750 12.23 28.83 15.95
C ARG A 750 13.41 28.66 16.93
N SER A 751 13.54 27.47 17.53
CA SER A 751 14.59 27.12 18.47
C SER A 751 15.76 26.33 17.87
N SER A 752 15.87 26.25 16.54
CA SER A 752 17.00 25.64 15.85
C SER A 752 17.55 26.56 14.76
N ASP A 753 18.66 26.17 14.15
CA ASP A 753 19.12 26.79 12.91
C ASP A 753 18.01 26.72 11.84
N PRO A 754 17.86 27.73 10.98
CA PRO A 754 18.67 28.94 10.89
C PRO A 754 18.21 30.11 11.80
N TYR A 755 17.28 29.92 12.73
CA TYR A 755 16.67 31.01 13.50
C TYR A 755 17.40 31.39 14.80
N ILE A 756 18.37 30.58 15.21
CA ILE A 756 19.22 30.82 16.39
C ILE A 756 20.67 31.09 15.94
N PRO A 757 21.41 32.01 16.62
CA PRO A 757 20.99 32.83 17.74
C PRO A 757 20.13 34.02 17.31
N SER A 758 19.02 34.24 18.04
CA SER A 758 18.07 35.31 17.75
C SER A 758 18.32 36.54 18.64
N VAL A 759 18.41 37.72 18.02
CA VAL A 759 18.42 39.04 18.68
C VAL A 759 17.22 39.83 18.16
N LYS A 760 16.30 40.24 19.04
CA LYS A 760 15.04 40.93 18.65
C LYS A 760 14.20 40.14 17.62
N GLY A 761 14.25 38.81 17.69
CA GLY A 761 13.56 37.92 16.76
C GLY A 761 14.32 37.62 15.46
N TRP A 762 15.51 38.19 15.25
CA TRP A 762 16.32 37.99 14.04
C TRP A 762 17.61 37.20 14.31
N ASN A 763 17.90 36.22 13.46
CA ASN A 763 19.26 35.77 13.19
C ASN A 763 19.72 36.46 11.90
N SER A 764 20.86 37.14 11.90
CA SER A 764 21.35 37.82 10.70
C SER A 764 22.85 37.64 10.57
N LEU A 765 23.27 37.14 9.41
CA LEU A 765 24.68 37.04 9.01
C LEU A 765 25.07 38.17 8.05
N CYS A 766 24.15 39.10 7.77
CA CYS A 766 24.36 40.26 6.91
C CYS A 766 25.28 41.31 7.58
N ILE A 767 26.32 41.76 6.88
CA ILE A 767 27.37 42.66 7.41
C ILE A 767 26.93 44.14 7.43
N ASN A 768 25.93 44.51 6.65
CA ASN A 768 25.38 45.87 6.61
C ASN A 768 24.23 45.95 7.63
N ASN A 769 24.45 46.64 8.76
CA ASN A 769 23.45 46.84 9.80
C ASN A 769 22.24 47.64 9.26
N GLU A 770 21.19 46.92 8.88
CA GLU A 770 19.86 47.47 8.60
C GLU A 770 19.09 47.66 9.93
N ASP A 771 18.28 48.71 10.01
CA ASP A 771 17.36 48.95 11.13
C ASP A 771 16.19 47.93 11.07
N LEU A 772 16.48 46.65 11.37
CA LEU A 772 15.49 45.58 11.38
C LEU A 772 14.42 45.81 12.45
N THR A 773 13.17 45.53 12.09
CA THR A 773 12.01 45.63 13.00
C THR A 773 12.21 44.73 14.22
N ASN A 774 11.83 45.22 15.40
CA ASN A 774 11.87 44.41 16.61
C ASN A 774 10.68 43.45 16.63
N LEU A 775 10.90 42.17 16.32
CA LEU A 775 9.85 41.17 16.31
C LEU A 775 9.56 40.74 17.76
N THR A 776 8.40 41.14 18.28
CA THR A 776 7.97 40.81 19.65
C THR A 776 6.92 39.69 19.72
N GLY A 777 6.41 39.26 18.56
CA GLY A 777 5.36 38.25 18.42
C GLY A 777 5.85 36.80 18.28
N PRO A 778 4.99 35.89 17.77
CA PRO A 778 5.28 34.47 17.64
C PRO A 778 6.15 34.14 16.40
N VAL A 779 6.93 35.09 15.91
CA VAL A 779 7.75 34.95 14.69
C VAL A 779 9.24 34.95 15.03
N SER A 780 10.04 34.20 14.27
CA SER A 780 11.50 34.32 14.29
C SER A 780 12.02 34.27 12.87
N CYS A 781 12.85 35.24 12.49
CA CYS A 781 13.33 35.39 11.12
C CYS A 781 14.84 35.24 11.04
N ASN A 782 15.30 34.77 9.88
CA ASN A 782 16.68 34.68 9.48
C ASN A 782 16.89 35.54 8.24
N LEU A 783 17.86 36.44 8.27
CA LEU A 783 18.35 37.18 7.11
C LEU A 783 19.68 36.56 6.68
N ASP A 784 19.75 36.14 5.42
CA ASP A 784 20.91 35.45 4.89
C ASP A 784 22.17 36.32 4.80
N SER A 785 23.33 35.69 4.54
CA SER A 785 24.62 36.37 4.60
C SER A 785 24.85 37.41 3.49
N ILE A 786 24.10 37.32 2.39
CA ILE A 786 24.18 38.24 1.25
C ILE A 786 23.04 39.27 1.24
N CYS A 787 22.22 39.29 2.29
CA CYS A 787 21.18 40.29 2.54
C CYS A 787 20.17 40.36 1.38
N ASN A 788 19.78 39.22 0.83
CA ASN A 788 18.84 39.15 -0.28
C ASN A 788 17.72 38.12 -0.09
N LYS A 789 17.77 37.33 1.01
CA LYS A 789 16.71 36.40 1.39
C LYS A 789 16.41 36.49 2.88
N ILE A 790 15.12 36.64 3.19
CA ILE A 790 14.57 36.50 4.54
C ILE A 790 13.76 35.22 4.60
N SER A 791 13.96 34.43 5.65
CA SER A 791 13.12 33.29 6.02
C SER A 791 12.58 33.49 7.42
N CYS A 792 11.28 33.40 7.63
CA CYS A 792 10.59 33.58 8.89
C CYS A 792 9.81 32.32 9.26
N CYS A 793 9.99 31.85 10.49
CA CYS A 793 9.19 30.79 11.09
C CYS A 793 8.17 31.41 12.04
N VAL A 794 6.90 31.23 11.69
CA VAL A 794 5.73 31.77 12.40
C VAL A 794 5.11 30.64 13.22
N ASP A 795 4.90 30.89 14.50
CA ASP A 795 4.15 30.02 15.40
C ASP A 795 2.71 30.56 15.52
N VAL A 796 1.70 29.72 15.43
CA VAL A 796 0.30 30.15 15.39
C VAL A 796 -0.41 29.58 16.62
N GLU A 797 -0.80 30.44 17.55
CA GLU A 797 -1.51 30.00 18.75
C GLU A 797 -2.80 29.23 18.36
N ASN A 798 -3.01 28.06 18.98
CA ASN A 798 -4.09 27.09 18.73
C ASN A 798 -3.91 26.16 17.52
N LEU A 799 -2.86 26.32 16.72
CA LEU A 799 -2.43 25.32 15.75
C LEU A 799 -1.09 24.78 16.24
N ASP A 800 -1.01 23.49 16.60
CA ASP A 800 0.26 22.83 16.98
C ASP A 800 1.18 22.64 15.75
N ARG A 801 1.44 23.71 15.00
CA ARG A 801 2.24 23.76 13.78
C ARG A 801 2.83 25.15 13.55
N THR A 802 4.07 25.17 13.10
CA THR A 802 4.77 26.37 12.65
C THR A 802 4.75 26.46 11.12
N ILE A 803 4.77 27.69 10.61
CA ILE A 803 4.67 28.02 9.19
C ILE A 803 5.91 28.81 8.78
N GLU A 804 6.60 28.36 7.74
CA GLU A 804 7.75 29.02 7.12
C GLU A 804 7.30 29.92 5.97
N ILE A 805 7.76 31.17 6.01
CA ILE A 805 7.52 32.18 5.00
C ILE A 805 8.86 32.76 4.60
N SER A 806 9.13 32.94 3.31
CA SER A 806 10.38 33.55 2.86
C SER A 806 10.16 34.58 1.75
N LEU A 807 11.00 35.60 1.74
CA LEU A 807 11.03 36.65 0.71
C LEU A 807 12.47 36.75 0.20
N SER A 808 12.67 36.60 -1.10
CA SER A 808 13.98 36.75 -1.73
C SER A 808 13.93 37.75 -2.88
N ILE A 809 14.89 38.66 -2.92
CA ILE A 809 15.04 39.68 -3.96
C ILE A 809 16.35 39.42 -4.70
N ASP A 810 16.26 38.78 -5.86
CA ASP A 810 17.39 38.61 -6.76
C ASP A 810 17.46 39.79 -7.73
N HIS A 811 18.29 40.78 -7.38
CA HIS A 811 18.54 41.93 -8.23
C HIS A 811 19.10 41.53 -9.62
N CYS A 812 20.01 40.56 -9.65
CA CYS A 812 20.74 40.20 -10.86
C CYS A 812 19.88 39.46 -11.87
N ASN A 813 18.90 38.69 -11.40
CA ASN A 813 17.89 38.08 -12.25
C ASN A 813 16.59 38.88 -12.34
N SER A 814 16.54 40.06 -11.70
CA SER A 814 15.35 40.93 -11.63
C SER A 814 14.10 40.15 -11.19
N LYS A 815 14.25 39.33 -10.14
CA LYS A 815 13.24 38.40 -9.66
C LYS A 815 12.98 38.60 -8.16
N LEU A 816 11.72 38.71 -7.80
CA LEU A 816 11.24 38.61 -6.44
C LEU A 816 10.59 37.24 -6.25
N THR A 817 10.95 36.52 -5.21
CA THR A 817 10.34 35.24 -4.85
C THR A 817 9.74 35.36 -3.46
N LEU A 818 8.43 35.13 -3.35
CA LEU A 818 7.72 34.98 -2.10
C LEU A 818 7.37 33.51 -1.93
N GLN A 819 7.79 32.91 -0.82
CA GLN A 819 7.50 31.52 -0.49
C GLN A 819 6.62 31.45 0.75
N LEU A 820 5.48 30.77 0.66
CA LEU A 820 4.60 30.43 1.78
C LEU A 820 4.59 28.91 1.90
N GLU A 821 5.34 28.35 2.85
CA GLU A 821 5.57 26.91 2.97
C GLU A 821 6.07 26.28 1.65
N ARG A 822 5.28 25.41 1.00
CA ARG A 822 5.60 24.82 -0.32
C ARG A 822 5.20 25.71 -1.49
N LEU A 823 4.30 26.68 -1.29
CA LEU A 823 3.88 27.61 -2.34
C LEU A 823 5.00 28.61 -2.63
N SER A 824 5.50 28.66 -3.86
CA SER A 824 6.48 29.64 -4.32
C SER A 824 5.88 30.52 -5.41
N ILE A 825 5.95 31.83 -5.20
CA ILE A 825 5.38 32.86 -6.08
C ILE A 825 6.53 33.72 -6.59
N ASP A 826 6.69 33.77 -7.90
CA ASP A 826 7.76 34.49 -8.56
C ASP A 826 7.22 35.71 -9.32
N VAL A 827 7.82 36.87 -9.07
CA VAL A 827 7.41 38.16 -9.63
C VAL A 827 8.60 38.82 -10.33
N SER A 828 8.40 39.19 -11.60
CA SER A 828 9.36 39.97 -12.39
C SER A 828 9.49 41.39 -11.81
N LEU A 829 10.69 41.78 -11.37
CA LEU A 829 10.98 43.15 -10.93
C LEU A 829 11.03 44.15 -12.10
N VAL A 830 11.06 43.68 -13.35
CA VAL A 830 11.03 44.53 -14.55
C VAL A 830 9.62 45.11 -14.76
N ASP A 831 8.61 44.29 -14.55
CA ASP A 831 7.19 44.65 -14.75
C ASP A 831 6.50 45.08 -13.44
N TYR A 832 7.24 45.03 -12.33
CA TYR A 832 6.74 45.38 -11.01
C TYR A 832 6.40 46.88 -10.92
N LYS A 833 5.18 47.18 -10.44
CA LYS A 833 4.76 48.55 -10.17
C LYS A 833 5.25 48.97 -8.78
N TRP A 834 6.33 49.75 -8.74
CA TRP A 834 6.90 50.22 -7.48
C TRP A 834 5.88 50.99 -6.63
N GLY A 835 5.90 50.73 -5.32
CA GLY A 835 5.02 51.38 -4.35
C GLY A 835 3.57 50.88 -4.34
N THR A 836 3.24 49.79 -5.05
CA THR A 836 1.93 49.12 -4.92
C THR A 836 2.01 47.94 -3.96
N GLN A 837 1.01 47.79 -3.09
CA GLN A 837 0.86 46.65 -2.20
C GLN A 837 0.49 45.39 -3.01
N LEU A 838 1.25 44.33 -2.77
CA LEU A 838 1.06 43.01 -3.35
C LEU A 838 0.53 42.09 -2.24
N GLU A 839 -0.65 41.54 -2.45
CA GLU A 839 -1.31 40.61 -1.52
C GLU A 839 -1.23 39.20 -2.08
N HIS A 840 -0.72 38.27 -1.28
CA HIS A 840 -0.67 36.85 -1.63
C HIS A 840 -1.06 35.99 -0.43
N GLY A 841 -1.97 35.06 -0.66
CA GLY A 841 -2.50 34.15 0.34
C GLY A 841 -2.32 32.68 0.00
N LEU A 842 -2.15 31.87 1.03
CA LEU A 842 -2.25 30.42 0.99
C LEU A 842 -3.60 30.06 1.60
N VAL A 843 -4.58 29.85 0.72
CA VAL A 843 -5.96 29.45 1.05
C VAL A 843 -6.67 30.43 2.02
N GLY A 844 -6.29 31.71 1.98
CA GLY A 844 -6.80 32.74 2.89
C GLY A 844 -6.35 32.59 4.36
N VAL A 845 -5.66 31.50 4.70
CA VAL A 845 -5.18 31.21 6.06
C VAL A 845 -3.87 31.94 6.33
N VAL A 846 -2.91 31.85 5.42
CA VAL A 846 -1.61 32.54 5.55
C VAL A 846 -1.52 33.58 4.45
N ASN A 847 -1.62 34.85 4.80
CA ASN A 847 -1.56 35.96 3.86
C ASN A 847 -0.32 36.81 4.11
N THR A 848 0.18 37.43 3.05
CA THR A 848 1.29 38.36 3.11
C THR A 848 0.96 39.60 2.30
N GLU A 849 1.33 40.74 2.86
CA GLU A 849 1.17 42.04 2.22
C GLU A 849 2.57 42.63 2.04
N THR A 850 3.01 42.80 0.79
CA THR A 850 4.37 43.25 0.48
C THR A 850 4.35 44.48 -0.41
N THR A 851 5.08 45.53 -0.04
CA THR A 851 5.27 46.73 -0.87
C THR A 851 6.76 46.99 -1.06
N ILE A 852 7.21 47.16 -2.31
CA ILE A 852 8.61 47.42 -2.62
C ILE A 852 8.76 48.76 -3.34
N TYR A 853 9.71 49.56 -2.89
CA TYR A 853 10.16 50.79 -3.54
C TYR A 853 11.57 50.61 -4.10
N ASN A 854 11.78 51.15 -5.30
CA ASN A 854 13.09 51.15 -5.95
C ASN A 854 13.82 52.47 -5.65
N LEU A 855 14.78 52.43 -4.72
CA LEU A 855 15.62 53.59 -4.39
C LEU A 855 16.86 53.61 -5.31
N ALA A 856 16.64 53.96 -6.58
CA ALA A 856 17.68 53.94 -7.61
C ALA A 856 18.92 54.79 -7.25
N ALA A 857 18.71 55.97 -6.66
CA ALA A 857 19.79 56.88 -6.26
C ALA A 857 20.67 56.33 -5.11
N GLU A 858 20.11 55.43 -4.28
CA GLU A 858 20.80 54.82 -3.14
C GLU A 858 21.32 53.41 -3.45
N ASN A 859 21.08 52.90 -4.66
CA ASN A 859 21.37 51.52 -5.06
C ASN A 859 20.76 50.46 -4.11
N ASN A 860 19.55 50.73 -3.58
CA ASN A 860 18.85 49.83 -2.65
C ASN A 860 17.39 49.62 -3.09
N TYR A 861 16.76 48.57 -2.56
CA TYR A 861 15.31 48.40 -2.50
C TYR A 861 14.85 48.72 -1.08
N MET A 862 13.70 49.36 -0.93
CA MET A 862 13.04 49.53 0.37
C MET A 862 11.80 48.66 0.41
N VAL A 863 11.69 47.82 1.42
CA VAL A 863 10.68 46.74 1.49
C VAL A 863 9.85 46.89 2.75
N TYR A 864 8.54 46.80 2.58
CA TYR A 864 7.54 46.64 3.63
C TYR A 864 6.91 45.26 3.48
N MET A 865 6.78 44.51 4.57
CA MET A 865 6.19 43.18 4.56
C MET A 865 5.44 42.92 5.86
N THR A 866 4.15 42.59 5.76
CA THR A 866 3.31 42.11 6.86
C THR A 866 2.91 40.67 6.62
N VAL A 867 2.91 39.87 7.68
CA VAL A 867 2.42 38.49 7.67
C VAL A 867 1.14 38.42 8.49
N LEU A 868 0.10 37.86 7.90
CA LEU A 868 -1.22 37.67 8.48
C LEU A 868 -1.53 36.17 8.52
N VAL A 869 -1.93 35.64 9.67
CA VAL A 869 -2.47 34.27 9.76
C VAL A 869 -3.89 34.33 10.29
N CYS A 870 -4.87 34.08 9.41
CA CYS A 870 -6.28 34.28 9.67
C CYS A 870 -6.98 32.91 9.76
N LEU A 871 -7.78 32.70 10.81
CA LEU A 871 -8.56 31.46 11.02
C LEU A 871 -10.08 31.72 11.00
N GLU A 872 -10.45 32.95 10.69
CA GLU A 872 -11.82 33.45 10.60
C GLU A 872 -11.91 34.34 9.38
N SER A 873 -12.90 34.14 8.52
CA SER A 873 -13.04 34.91 7.27
C SER A 873 -13.43 36.38 7.48
N ASN A 874 -14.02 36.72 8.63
CA ASN A 874 -14.61 38.03 8.91
C ASN A 874 -14.16 38.63 10.26
N ASP A 875 -13.10 38.11 10.88
CA ASP A 875 -12.56 38.57 12.18
C ASP A 875 -11.06 38.92 12.08
N THR A 876 -10.48 39.46 13.15
CA THR A 876 -9.04 39.76 13.21
C THR A 876 -8.19 38.50 13.09
N CYS A 877 -7.12 38.56 12.30
CA CYS A 877 -6.19 37.44 12.13
C CYS A 877 -5.48 37.09 13.45
N ALA A 878 -5.23 35.80 13.68
CA ALA A 878 -4.56 35.29 14.86
C ALA A 878 -3.10 35.76 14.95
N VAL A 879 -2.46 35.96 13.79
CA VAL A 879 -1.16 36.64 13.67
C VAL A 879 -1.33 37.83 12.73
N ASP A 880 -0.83 38.99 13.15
CA ASP A 880 -0.71 40.22 12.36
C ASP A 880 0.61 40.89 12.76
N GLU A 881 1.69 40.51 12.07
CA GLU A 881 3.05 40.91 12.42
C GLU A 881 3.73 41.60 11.24
N VAL A 882 4.20 42.83 11.48
CA VAL A 882 4.99 43.60 10.53
C VAL A 882 6.44 43.09 10.59
N ILE A 883 6.83 42.33 9.58
CA ILE A 883 8.17 41.74 9.49
C ILE A 883 9.18 42.80 9.05
N LEU A 884 8.86 43.55 8.00
CA LEU A 884 9.72 44.60 7.46
C LEU A 884 8.96 45.93 7.46
N ASP A 885 9.56 46.93 8.08
CA ASP A 885 9.05 48.31 8.10
C ASP A 885 10.08 49.24 7.45
N GLY A 886 10.04 49.34 6.12
CA GLY A 886 10.93 50.22 5.35
C GLY A 886 12.40 49.78 5.36
N VAL A 887 12.65 48.48 5.39
CA VAL A 887 14.01 47.90 5.44
C VAL A 887 14.70 47.99 4.07
N LYS A 888 15.99 48.36 4.05
CA LYS A 888 16.75 48.67 2.83
C LYS A 888 17.67 47.54 2.38
N PHE A 889 17.31 46.81 1.33
CA PHE A 889 18.12 45.74 0.73
C PHE A 889 19.05 46.28 -0.36
N SER A 890 20.34 45.97 -0.29
CA SER A 890 21.30 46.47 -1.28
C SER A 890 21.24 45.73 -2.61
N LYS A 891 21.33 46.47 -3.72
CA LYS A 891 21.48 45.89 -5.06
C LYS A 891 22.92 45.45 -5.25
N GLY A 892 23.15 44.14 -5.18
CA GLY A 892 24.47 43.54 -5.42
C GLY A 892 25.02 43.88 -6.80
N VAL A 893 26.35 43.82 -6.95
CA VAL A 893 27.01 43.98 -8.26
C VAL A 893 26.87 42.67 -9.05
N CYS A 894 26.25 42.73 -10.22
CA CYS A 894 26.06 41.57 -11.06
C CYS A 894 27.25 41.40 -12.02
N ASP A 895 28.07 40.36 -11.80
CA ASP A 895 29.01 39.91 -12.81
C ASP A 895 28.27 39.03 -13.83
N ARG A 896 28.05 39.55 -15.03
CA ARG A 896 27.34 38.86 -16.12
C ARG A 896 28.27 38.37 -17.23
N SER A 897 29.57 38.27 -16.96
CA SER A 897 30.51 37.63 -17.86
C SER A 897 30.49 36.11 -17.65
N MET A 898 30.07 35.33 -18.64
CA MET A 898 30.10 33.85 -18.53
C MET A 898 31.47 33.30 -18.94
N GLU A 899 31.95 32.32 -18.16
CA GLU A 899 33.10 31.46 -18.42
C GLU A 899 32.75 30.17 -19.20
N ASN A 900 31.51 29.94 -19.65
CA ASN A 900 31.13 28.71 -20.39
C ASN A 900 30.36 29.00 -21.70
N GLU A 901 30.77 28.36 -22.78
CA GLU A 901 30.23 28.48 -24.15
C GLU A 901 28.95 27.64 -24.33
N PHE A 902 27.82 28.27 -24.66
CA PHE A 902 26.59 27.60 -25.10
C PHE A 902 26.67 27.25 -26.60
N SER A 903 26.10 26.10 -27.02
CA SER A 903 25.96 25.74 -28.44
C SER A 903 24.51 25.37 -28.77
N LEU A 904 23.91 26.11 -29.68
CA LEU A 904 22.53 25.87 -30.13
C LEU A 904 22.40 24.53 -30.86
N ALA A 905 23.42 24.12 -31.62
CA ALA A 905 23.40 22.85 -32.34
C ALA A 905 23.39 21.63 -31.40
N ALA A 906 24.07 21.71 -30.25
CA ALA A 906 24.05 20.67 -29.23
C ALA A 906 22.68 20.64 -28.50
N TRP A 907 22.14 21.82 -28.20
CA TRP A 907 20.82 21.96 -27.57
C TRP A 907 19.68 21.43 -28.45
N LEU A 908 19.69 21.74 -29.75
CA LEU A 908 18.72 21.23 -30.71
C LEU A 908 18.74 19.70 -30.79
N ASP A 909 19.93 19.08 -30.81
CA ASP A 909 20.10 17.63 -30.82
C ASP A 909 19.52 16.98 -29.56
N GLU A 910 19.74 17.60 -28.40
CA GLU A 910 19.18 17.16 -27.11
C GLU A 910 17.65 17.20 -27.12
N LYS A 911 17.03 18.25 -27.67
CA LYS A 911 15.57 18.39 -27.76
C LYS A 911 14.93 17.63 -28.92
N GLY A 912 15.70 16.77 -29.61
CA GLY A 912 15.21 15.98 -30.75
C GLY A 912 14.86 16.80 -31.99
N LEU A 913 15.35 18.04 -32.07
CA LEU A 913 15.14 18.93 -33.21
C LEU A 913 16.30 18.82 -34.22
N PRO A 914 16.06 19.09 -35.51
CA PRO A 914 17.13 19.12 -36.50
C PRO A 914 18.18 20.17 -36.12
N LYS A 915 19.48 19.82 -36.23
CA LYS A 915 20.63 20.71 -35.96
C LYS A 915 20.67 22.00 -36.79
N SER A 916 19.79 22.14 -37.77
CA SER A 916 19.62 23.31 -38.64
C SER A 916 18.12 23.47 -38.92
N ILE A 917 17.51 24.53 -38.38
CA ILE A 917 16.08 24.82 -38.50
C ILE A 917 15.89 26.30 -38.87
N GLU A 918 14.97 26.61 -39.80
CA GLU A 918 14.72 28.00 -40.23
C GLU A 918 14.03 28.85 -39.15
N SER A 919 13.16 28.24 -38.34
CA SER A 919 12.48 28.88 -37.21
C SER A 919 12.18 27.85 -36.12
N LEU A 920 12.46 28.19 -34.86
CA LEU A 920 12.11 27.34 -33.72
C LEU A 920 10.58 27.23 -33.57
N PRO A 921 10.04 26.04 -33.25
CA PRO A 921 8.67 25.93 -32.75
C PRO A 921 8.46 26.83 -31.53
N VAL A 922 7.24 27.34 -31.33
CA VAL A 922 6.93 28.30 -30.25
C VAL A 922 7.37 27.79 -28.87
N TRP A 923 7.10 26.52 -28.56
CA TRP A 923 7.52 25.91 -27.29
C TRP A 923 9.05 25.86 -27.15
N ALA A 924 9.78 25.57 -28.24
CA ALA A 924 11.24 25.44 -28.23
C ALA A 924 11.90 26.82 -28.10
N GLU A 925 11.31 27.85 -28.70
CA GLU A 925 11.73 29.23 -28.52
C GLU A 925 11.55 29.68 -27.07
N VAL A 926 10.41 29.37 -26.44
CA VAL A 926 10.14 29.69 -25.03
C VAL A 926 11.11 28.95 -24.11
N GLN A 927 11.28 27.63 -24.29
CA GLN A 927 12.16 26.81 -23.47
C GLN A 927 13.63 27.23 -23.60
N LEU A 928 14.11 27.50 -24.81
CA LEU A 928 15.48 27.97 -25.04
C LEU A 928 15.73 29.28 -24.29
N LYS A 929 14.80 30.24 -24.37
CA LYS A 929 14.94 31.53 -23.69
C LYS A 929 14.94 31.37 -22.15
N GLN A 930 14.19 30.40 -21.61
CA GLN A 930 14.16 30.08 -20.18
C GLN A 930 15.45 29.40 -19.71
N GLU A 931 15.95 28.38 -20.42
CA GLU A 931 17.19 27.67 -20.06
C GLU A 931 18.41 28.59 -20.14
N LEU A 932 18.39 29.56 -21.06
CA LEU A 932 19.39 30.63 -21.16
C LEU A 932 19.12 31.80 -20.19
N ASN A 933 17.98 31.81 -19.51
CA ASN A 933 17.52 32.86 -18.59
C ASN A 933 17.57 34.28 -19.21
N ILE A 934 17.32 34.37 -20.52
CA ILE A 934 17.30 35.63 -21.30
C ILE A 934 15.89 36.15 -21.55
N ASP A 935 14.90 35.28 -21.44
CA ASP A 935 13.48 35.56 -21.58
C ASP A 935 13.05 36.81 -20.79
N LYS A 936 13.52 36.98 -19.55
CA LYS A 936 13.21 38.10 -18.64
C LYS A 936 13.64 39.48 -19.14
N PHE A 937 14.51 39.54 -20.15
CA PHE A 937 15.05 40.79 -20.69
C PHE A 937 14.48 41.16 -22.07
N LEU A 938 13.63 40.32 -22.65
CA LEU A 938 13.08 40.50 -24.00
C LEU A 938 11.64 41.05 -23.94
N LYS A 939 11.33 42.09 -24.74
CA LYS A 939 9.97 42.61 -24.92
C LYS A 939 9.19 41.79 -25.96
N PRO A 940 7.84 41.79 -25.94
CA PRO A 940 7.01 40.93 -26.81
C PRO A 940 7.03 41.26 -28.31
N GLU A 941 7.42 42.47 -28.71
CA GLU A 941 7.38 42.91 -30.12
C GLU A 941 8.80 43.09 -30.70
N SER A 942 9.07 42.46 -31.85
CA SER A 942 10.34 42.52 -32.57
C SER A 942 10.39 43.69 -33.57
N CYS A 943 11.46 44.48 -33.54
CA CYS A 943 11.72 45.59 -34.48
C CYS A 943 12.58 45.10 -35.67
N SER A 944 12.24 45.48 -36.92
CA SER A 944 13.02 45.10 -38.13
C SER A 944 13.62 46.31 -38.85
N HIS A 945 14.94 46.33 -39.14
CA HIS A 945 15.57 47.25 -40.09
C HIS A 945 16.83 46.64 -40.76
N THR A 946 17.18 47.12 -41.96
CA THR A 946 18.18 46.56 -42.89
C THR A 946 19.55 47.28 -42.89
N LEU A 947 20.62 46.49 -43.00
CA LEU A 947 22.07 46.75 -42.81
C LEU A 947 22.82 47.56 -43.90
N ALA A 948 23.88 48.28 -43.50
CA ALA A 948 25.12 48.53 -44.26
C ALA A 948 26.34 48.89 -43.37
N SER A 949 27.44 48.11 -43.48
CA SER A 949 28.65 48.16 -42.63
C SER A 949 29.66 49.31 -42.90
N SER A 950 30.31 49.83 -41.86
CA SER A 950 31.66 50.45 -41.93
C SER A 950 32.48 50.22 -40.64
N ASN A 951 33.81 50.07 -40.78
CA ASN A 951 34.73 49.68 -39.68
C ASN A 951 35.22 50.88 -38.87
N GLY A 952 34.97 50.84 -37.56
CA GLY A 952 35.58 51.69 -36.51
C GLY A 952 35.78 50.88 -35.23
N GLN A 953 36.47 51.45 -34.23
CA GLN A 953 36.87 50.71 -33.02
C GLN A 953 35.64 50.44 -32.12
N LYS A 954 35.18 49.17 -32.10
CA LYS A 954 33.94 48.72 -31.44
C LYS A 954 34.06 48.62 -29.93
N ASN A 955 33.07 49.15 -29.21
CA ASN A 955 32.81 48.82 -27.80
C ASN A 955 31.64 47.83 -27.75
N THR A 956 31.78 46.77 -26.95
CA THR A 956 30.79 45.68 -26.89
C THR A 956 30.22 45.54 -25.48
N PHE A 957 28.91 45.49 -25.36
CA PHE A 957 28.18 45.13 -24.15
C PHE A 957 27.39 43.85 -24.41
N GLY A 958 27.53 42.82 -23.57
CA GLY A 958 26.92 41.51 -23.82
C GLY A 958 25.96 41.08 -22.72
N LEU A 959 24.80 40.55 -23.10
CA LEU A 959 23.95 39.69 -22.25
C LEU A 959 24.33 38.24 -22.52
N PHE A 960 25.05 37.61 -21.58
CA PHE A 960 25.47 36.20 -21.62
C PHE A 960 26.20 35.75 -22.91
N GLY A 961 26.83 36.68 -23.63
CA GLY A 961 27.49 36.41 -24.91
C GLY A 961 26.55 36.18 -26.11
N ILE A 962 25.24 36.02 -25.86
CA ILE A 962 24.21 35.74 -26.86
C ILE A 962 23.71 37.01 -27.52
N VAL A 963 23.37 38.05 -26.76
CA VAL A 963 23.00 39.36 -27.33
C VAL A 963 24.15 40.33 -27.07
N LYS A 964 24.84 40.73 -28.13
CA LYS A 964 25.94 41.70 -28.12
C LYS A 964 25.44 43.02 -28.68
N LEU A 965 25.46 44.05 -27.85
CA LEU A 965 25.28 45.43 -28.24
C LEU A 965 26.65 45.99 -28.58
N GLU A 966 26.90 46.25 -29.86
CA GLU A 966 28.14 46.83 -30.34
C GLU A 966 27.89 48.28 -30.73
N TYR A 967 28.65 49.21 -30.17
CA TYR A 967 28.53 50.60 -30.55
C TYR A 967 29.88 51.24 -30.81
N ILE A 968 29.88 52.16 -31.76
CA ILE A 968 30.99 53.03 -32.09
C ILE A 968 30.51 54.45 -31.82
N LEU A 969 31.24 55.15 -30.96
CA LEU A 969 31.04 56.56 -30.66
C LEU A 969 32.27 57.31 -31.17
N ASP A 970 32.14 57.91 -32.35
CA ASP A 970 33.19 58.71 -32.94
C ASP A 970 32.92 60.21 -32.71
N LYS A 971 33.97 60.91 -32.28
CA LYS A 971 33.88 62.35 -32.01
C LYS A 971 34.18 63.12 -33.29
N ASP A 972 33.14 63.43 -34.06
CA ASP A 972 33.26 64.16 -35.33
C ASP A 972 33.58 65.65 -35.15
N SER A 973 33.08 66.28 -34.07
CA SER A 973 33.27 67.72 -33.81
C SER A 973 33.12 68.05 -32.31
N PRO A 974 33.41 69.28 -31.83
CA PRO A 974 33.14 69.67 -30.43
C PRO A 974 31.65 69.65 -30.03
N GLU A 975 30.72 69.61 -30.99
CA GLU A 975 29.28 69.75 -30.80
C GLU A 975 28.46 68.53 -31.26
N THR A 976 29.08 67.48 -31.79
CA THR A 976 28.37 66.29 -32.32
C THR A 976 29.16 65.00 -32.09
N PHE A 977 28.45 63.91 -31.85
CA PHE A 977 28.97 62.55 -31.91
C PHE A 977 28.33 61.81 -33.09
N SER A 978 29.07 60.98 -33.81
CA SER A 978 28.48 59.93 -34.63
C SER A 978 28.29 58.69 -33.77
N LEU A 979 27.05 58.23 -33.70
CA LEU A 979 26.69 56.98 -33.04
C LEU A 979 26.39 55.95 -34.12
N HIS A 980 27.17 54.87 -34.12
CA HIS A 980 26.85 53.65 -34.82
C HIS A 980 26.53 52.58 -33.76
N LEU A 981 25.40 51.89 -33.89
CA LEU A 981 24.86 50.96 -32.89
C LEU A 981 24.31 49.72 -33.58
N ASP A 982 24.91 48.57 -33.31
CA ASP A 982 24.49 47.24 -33.76
C ASP A 982 24.01 46.40 -32.57
N ILE A 983 22.99 45.58 -32.79
CA ILE A 983 22.60 44.48 -31.92
C ILE A 983 22.83 43.18 -32.67
N ASN A 984 23.74 42.38 -32.17
CA ASN A 984 24.07 41.08 -32.72
C ASN A 984 23.56 39.98 -31.78
N VAL A 985 22.83 39.01 -32.31
CA VAL A 985 22.43 37.79 -31.60
C VAL A 985 23.26 36.64 -32.14
N CYS A 986 24.13 36.10 -31.29
CA CYS A 986 25.15 35.12 -31.64
C CYS A 986 25.03 33.92 -30.71
N PHE A 987 24.53 32.79 -31.20
CA PHE A 987 24.41 31.56 -30.44
C PHE A 987 25.67 30.68 -30.51
N GLU A 988 26.66 31.06 -31.32
CA GLU A 988 27.94 30.36 -31.50
C GLU A 988 29.16 31.28 -31.25
N PRO A 989 30.29 30.76 -30.73
CA PRO A 989 31.47 31.57 -30.36
C PRO A 989 32.26 32.15 -31.55
N ASP A 990 32.09 31.61 -32.77
CA ASP A 990 32.97 31.83 -33.93
C ASP A 990 32.77 33.17 -34.69
N ASN A 991 32.27 34.23 -34.04
CA ASN A 991 31.99 35.54 -34.64
C ASN A 991 31.03 35.51 -35.85
N LYS A 992 30.20 34.47 -35.99
CA LYS A 992 29.08 34.44 -36.94
C LYS A 992 27.80 34.53 -36.12
N CYS A 993 27.17 35.68 -36.13
CA CYS A 993 25.90 35.91 -35.45
C CYS A 993 24.75 35.56 -36.40
N GLU A 994 23.73 34.88 -35.89
CA GLU A 994 22.55 34.48 -36.65
C GLU A 994 21.67 35.68 -37.01
N LEU A 995 21.74 36.74 -36.20
CA LEU A 995 21.02 37.98 -36.43
C LEU A 995 21.92 39.18 -36.12
N GLU A 996 22.15 40.04 -37.09
CA GLU A 996 22.83 41.34 -36.89
C GLU A 996 21.85 42.44 -37.29
N ILE A 997 21.46 43.28 -36.33
CA ILE A 997 20.52 44.39 -36.51
C ILE A 997 21.26 45.69 -36.25
N GLU A 998 21.50 46.45 -37.30
CA GLU A 998 22.00 47.83 -37.20
C GLU A 998 20.85 48.77 -36.83
N ILE A 999 20.95 49.41 -35.66
CA ILE A 999 19.96 50.34 -35.12
C ILE A 999 20.26 51.77 -35.55
N TYR A 1000 21.51 52.19 -35.45
CA TYR A 1000 21.96 53.53 -35.85
C TYR A 1000 23.19 53.39 -36.73
N ASN A 1001 23.17 54.02 -37.90
CA ASN A 1001 24.31 54.06 -38.81
C ASN A 1001 24.84 55.50 -38.89
N GLU A 1002 26.03 55.74 -38.35
CA GLU A 1002 26.72 57.05 -38.37
C GLU A 1002 25.79 58.22 -38.00
N THR A 1003 24.85 57.97 -37.08
CA THR A 1003 23.78 58.92 -36.78
C THR A 1003 24.36 60.06 -35.95
N THR A 1004 24.32 61.27 -36.49
CA THR A 1004 24.91 62.44 -35.85
C THR A 1004 24.01 62.93 -34.73
N VAL A 1005 24.42 62.67 -33.50
CA VAL A 1005 23.75 63.15 -32.29
C VAL A 1005 24.36 64.50 -31.94
N ASN A 1006 23.57 65.56 -32.07
CA ASN A 1006 23.95 66.87 -31.53
C ASN A 1006 24.16 66.72 -30.03
N ARG A 1007 25.34 67.14 -29.57
CA ARG A 1007 25.60 67.30 -28.15
C ARG A 1007 24.60 68.32 -27.64
N GLN A 1008 23.63 67.87 -26.86
CA GLN A 1008 22.53 68.71 -26.40
C GLN A 1008 23.13 69.96 -25.74
N HIS A 1009 22.85 71.12 -26.33
CA HIS A 1009 23.13 72.38 -25.66
C HIS A 1009 22.25 72.35 -24.41
N CYS A 1010 22.85 72.24 -23.22
CA CYS A 1010 22.12 72.48 -21.98
C CYS A 1010 21.79 73.97 -21.95
N ASP A 1011 20.75 74.37 -22.67
CA ASP A 1011 20.07 75.63 -22.43
C ASP A 1011 19.44 75.48 -21.04
N GLN A 1012 19.97 76.20 -20.05
CA GLN A 1012 19.47 76.21 -18.66
C GLN A 1012 18.14 76.98 -18.56
N ALA A 1013 17.20 76.66 -19.44
CA ALA A 1013 15.86 77.23 -19.52
C ALA A 1013 14.89 76.22 -20.18
N PRO A 1014 14.60 75.10 -19.50
CA PRO A 1014 13.19 74.86 -19.19
C PRO A 1014 12.99 74.35 -17.76
N GLY A 1015 11.84 74.65 -17.17
CA GLY A 1015 11.43 74.15 -15.86
C GLY A 1015 11.19 72.63 -15.84
N PHE A 1016 10.61 72.14 -14.74
CA PHE A 1016 10.31 70.71 -14.49
C PHE A 1016 9.80 69.97 -15.74
N LEU A 1017 10.24 68.72 -15.92
CA LEU A 1017 9.84 67.82 -17.03
C LEU A 1017 8.32 67.77 -17.25
N ASN A 1018 7.55 67.94 -16.18
CA ASN A 1018 6.13 68.27 -16.24
C ASN A 1018 5.91 69.78 -16.00
N SER A 1019 5.77 70.54 -17.09
CA SER A 1019 5.51 71.99 -17.04
C SER A 1019 4.19 72.40 -16.35
N SER A 1020 3.31 71.43 -16.06
CA SER A 1020 2.04 71.58 -15.33
C SER A 1020 2.05 71.04 -13.90
N PHE A 1021 3.19 70.58 -13.40
CA PHE A 1021 3.30 70.00 -12.06
C PHE A 1021 2.99 71.03 -10.96
N SER A 1022 2.13 70.64 -10.02
CA SER A 1022 1.83 71.42 -8.82
C SER A 1022 2.03 70.54 -7.59
N LEU A 1023 3.00 70.90 -6.75
CA LEU A 1023 3.30 70.19 -5.51
C LEU A 1023 2.06 70.07 -4.61
N ASN A 1024 1.20 71.11 -4.56
CA ASN A 1024 -0.02 71.06 -3.75
C ASN A 1024 -1.07 70.09 -4.30
N SER A 1025 -1.16 69.90 -5.63
CA SER A 1025 -2.08 68.92 -6.21
C SER A 1025 -1.52 67.50 -6.02
N TRP A 1026 -0.22 67.32 -6.23
CA TRP A 1026 0.47 66.04 -6.02
C TRP A 1026 0.42 65.56 -4.55
N LEU A 1027 0.65 66.47 -3.60
CA LEU A 1027 0.51 66.18 -2.16
C LEU A 1027 -0.94 65.84 -1.78
N SER A 1028 -1.93 66.50 -2.39
CA SER A 1028 -3.34 66.26 -2.10
C SER A 1028 -3.84 64.94 -2.69
N ASP A 1029 -3.38 64.54 -3.88
CA ASP A 1029 -3.69 63.24 -4.49
C ASP A 1029 -3.07 62.08 -3.70
N LYS A 1030 -1.89 62.30 -3.11
CA LYS A 1030 -1.19 61.31 -2.29
C LYS A 1030 -1.54 61.38 -0.79
N SER A 1031 -2.43 62.30 -0.39
CA SER A 1031 -2.80 62.53 1.02
C SER A 1031 -1.62 62.84 1.95
N ILE A 1032 -0.58 63.51 1.45
CA ILE A 1032 0.66 63.80 2.18
C ILE A 1032 0.66 65.22 2.72
N ASN A 1033 1.00 65.39 4.00
CA ASN A 1033 1.20 66.70 4.60
C ASN A 1033 2.61 67.22 4.26
N ILE A 1034 2.71 68.47 3.79
CA ILE A 1034 3.99 69.08 3.38
C ILE A 1034 5.04 69.13 4.51
N ASN A 1035 4.60 69.03 5.76
CA ASN A 1035 5.48 69.00 6.94
C ASN A 1035 5.93 67.59 7.35
N SER A 1036 5.50 66.53 6.64
CA SER A 1036 5.79 65.13 6.94
C SER A 1036 6.27 64.34 5.72
N ILE A 1037 6.98 65.00 4.79
CA ILE A 1037 7.60 64.34 3.63
C ILE A 1037 8.79 63.51 4.15
N ASP A 1038 8.66 62.19 4.10
CA ASP A 1038 9.76 61.26 4.39
C ASP A 1038 10.68 61.07 3.17
N ASP A 1039 11.80 60.39 3.37
CA ASP A 1039 12.82 60.22 2.33
C ASP A 1039 12.29 59.43 1.12
N ALA A 1040 11.34 58.50 1.32
CA ALA A 1040 10.68 57.75 0.25
C ALA A 1040 9.79 58.66 -0.61
N THR A 1041 8.96 59.49 0.02
CA THR A 1041 8.11 60.48 -0.64
C THR A 1041 8.94 61.53 -1.37
N ALA A 1042 10.05 61.97 -0.76
CA ALA A 1042 10.98 62.90 -1.39
C ALA A 1042 11.65 62.26 -2.62
N SER A 1043 12.03 60.99 -2.53
CA SER A 1043 12.60 60.23 -3.65
C SER A 1043 11.59 60.04 -4.77
N ASP A 1044 10.33 59.70 -4.46
CA ASP A 1044 9.24 59.60 -5.43
C ASP A 1044 9.00 60.95 -6.12
N LEU A 1045 8.98 62.05 -5.36
CA LEU A 1045 8.87 63.40 -5.93
C LEU A 1045 10.05 63.74 -6.84
N ILE A 1046 11.27 63.37 -6.45
CA ILE A 1046 12.49 63.59 -7.25
C ILE A 1046 12.44 62.79 -8.56
N THR A 1047 11.97 61.54 -8.50
CA THR A 1047 11.74 60.68 -9.66
C THR A 1047 10.64 61.24 -10.56
N GLU A 1048 9.52 61.70 -9.99
CA GLU A 1048 8.37 62.23 -10.73
C GLU A 1048 8.67 63.57 -11.41
N LEU A 1049 9.58 64.35 -10.81
CA LEU A 1049 10.15 65.55 -11.41
C LEU A 1049 11.26 65.25 -12.43
N GLY A 1050 11.63 63.97 -12.58
CA GLY A 1050 12.72 63.45 -13.41
C GLY A 1050 14.09 64.04 -13.07
N LEU A 1051 14.29 64.36 -11.80
CA LEU A 1051 15.53 64.90 -11.25
C LEU A 1051 16.49 63.78 -10.80
N SER A 1052 16.00 62.53 -10.68
CA SER A 1052 16.77 61.35 -10.27
C SER A 1052 18.01 61.11 -11.12
N ASP A 1053 17.91 61.33 -12.44
CA ASP A 1053 18.99 61.07 -13.40
C ASP A 1053 20.10 62.13 -13.35
N TYR A 1054 19.83 63.27 -12.70
CA TYR A 1054 20.74 64.41 -12.60
C TYR A 1054 21.39 64.55 -11.22
N LEU A 1055 20.89 63.83 -10.21
CA LEU A 1055 21.38 63.89 -8.83
C LEU A 1055 22.35 62.74 -8.54
N GLY A 1056 23.56 62.84 -9.09
CA GLY A 1056 24.65 61.91 -8.80
C GLY A 1056 25.45 62.33 -7.57
N TRP A 1057 25.31 61.58 -6.46
CA TRP A 1057 26.26 61.30 -5.36
C TRP A 1057 25.62 61.37 -3.96
N SER A 1058 25.96 60.38 -3.13
CA SER A 1058 25.48 60.12 -1.76
C SER A 1058 25.92 61.12 -0.68
N ASN A 1059 26.58 62.22 -1.06
CA ASN A 1059 26.88 63.31 -0.13
C ASN A 1059 25.98 64.50 -0.48
N LYS A 1060 24.90 64.71 0.28
CA LYS A 1060 24.13 65.96 0.27
C LYS A 1060 25.13 67.12 0.31
N CYS A 1061 25.18 67.94 -0.74
CA CYS A 1061 26.05 69.12 -0.80
C CYS A 1061 25.72 70.06 0.36
N ASN A 1062 26.50 69.98 1.43
CA ASN A 1062 26.41 70.91 2.53
C ASN A 1062 27.31 72.12 2.22
N ILE A 1063 26.70 73.26 1.93
CA ILE A 1063 27.40 74.52 1.61
C ILE A 1063 28.34 74.99 2.74
N TYR A 1064 28.18 74.46 3.95
CA TYR A 1064 29.00 74.78 5.11
C TYR A 1064 30.25 73.88 5.23
N ASN A 1065 30.40 72.86 4.39
CA ASN A 1065 31.58 71.97 4.35
C ASN A 1065 32.56 72.36 3.23
N PRO A 1066 33.89 72.21 3.43
CA PRO A 1066 34.87 72.37 2.34
C PRO A 1066 34.57 71.39 1.18
N PRO A 1067 34.71 71.81 -0.09
CA PRO A 1067 35.40 73.00 -0.58
C PRO A 1067 34.54 74.27 -0.64
N PHE A 1068 33.27 74.24 -0.19
CA PHE A 1068 32.32 75.34 -0.37
C PHE A 1068 32.33 76.38 0.77
N ASN A 1069 32.96 76.05 1.89
CA ASN A 1069 33.11 76.95 3.03
C ASN A 1069 34.08 78.11 2.71
N GLY A 1070 33.53 79.32 2.57
CA GLY A 1070 34.27 80.54 2.20
C GLY A 1070 34.05 81.04 0.77
N SER A 1071 33.11 80.44 0.02
CA SER A 1071 32.75 80.89 -1.33
C SER A 1071 32.01 82.25 -1.32
N ILE A 1072 32.36 83.13 -2.27
CA ILE A 1072 31.62 84.36 -2.57
C ILE A 1072 30.81 84.08 -3.84
N ASP A 1073 29.49 84.28 -3.78
CA ASP A 1073 28.55 84.00 -4.87
C ASP A 1073 28.63 82.55 -5.42
N GLY A 1074 28.94 81.59 -4.54
CA GLY A 1074 28.90 80.16 -4.87
C GLY A 1074 30.11 79.62 -5.65
N TRP A 1075 31.16 80.43 -5.84
CA TRP A 1075 32.41 79.97 -6.47
C TRP A 1075 33.57 79.95 -5.46
N SER A 1076 34.32 78.85 -5.46
CA SER A 1076 35.62 78.69 -4.79
C SER A 1076 36.66 78.35 -5.86
N ASN A 1077 37.82 79.00 -5.81
CA ASN A 1077 38.94 78.71 -6.72
C ASN A 1077 39.74 77.49 -6.25
#